data_AF-A0A9W9K0X7-F1
#
_entry.id   AF-A0A9W9K0X7-F1
#
_cell.length_a   1.000
_cell.length_b   1.000
_cell.length_c   1.000
_cell.angle_alpha   90.00
_cell.angle_beta   90.00
_cell.angle_gamma   90.00
#
_symmetry.space_group_name_H-M   'P 1'
#
loop_
_entity.id
_entity.type
_entity.pdbx_description
1 polymer ?
#
loop_
_entity_poly.entity_id
_entity_poly.type
_entity_poly.pdbx_seq_one_letter_code
_entity_poly.pdbx_strand_id
1 'polypeptide(L)'
;MNATINSTNTVCPKVTTWSILAILAAPQWNELPDKWRKAIVGFGTVISALRRCERLIANVDADNKEAFFKEAKHLGCDGWNPLQYPVWLLLEIENDITIRKHQAGVAFRIITSENASNIVLQLNMGEGKTSVIMPMVASVLADGLNLCRVIVLKPLLRQSMSLLTHRLGCLIGRCIYHLPFSRNTPIDTMRIGKYTAIFQECLNSRGLLIALPEHILSFRLVGLDSVERTPDSSLPLINLEKWLQKYCRDVLDESDEILDPKFQLVYTMGTQQGLDGDTHRWEVVQSLLQLVAKEAILLQQEDDKCIELGYQGYRYPILTFLKPSAIETLTQRLLKAISLNKLPGLPFAQWNSKLRGSIMDFIQEPEPSDADVSNVQGTFAGTTFRPKLLLLRGLFACGILKFTLTGKRWLVDYGLHVSRCVMAVPYRAKGVPSENAEFGHPDVAIILTCLSYYYEGLTFQQISDCFTLLAKDNDPASAFQTWIEDCAMDLPNGMRALSGINIEDQAFKSKVFPILRYQKDVLDFYLTNFVFAKGAKEFPRKLSTSAWDLPSRSSLRPTTGFSGTNDNRFLLPRNIQQKDLRHLHHTNALVLSHLLQQENRKCVIAEGPSGRQLETGQLLDLVLSQCKARVLIDVGAHIIESHNRSVAELWLSRAPVEDGILAAIFFNDEDEVIVVDRIGRLEPLASSSFKQRMESCLIFLDQHHSRGVDLKFAVGTRAAITLGPRLMKDKLVQACNRLRGLGTCHSVTFVITPEVKHSMTTLLGSPANGVFDSSDVLKWSMIQTCLVLDSLQPLWGHQGLEYYRRIELWDSLISQDRPCRDTVLRIQEPEARTLEQLYVPKTVTEHHMAYDTENSKVKELVELIKAMGEKASQESYLHEEQEREVACEVEREQQVHRPPSYSAQKCTLHEDVVHFVRYGTFRDGKPSTAFKRAFSTLQATSVRKTTFPHDLGARLFVTADYDKTVILPSGGTMDQFMKPVHWILSSVHTDDLIILSQFEASQVLASVKVSKNATLHVYAPRLTKTMQSFRNLDFFSVGAQCAKPIPHEQARDFELFAGSLYFSSFEEYKDFQFFLGLPTDCLEDIAESDISRDGYVSESARVAMGWPACPFSVNPLPFLRTLIYIRMKGQGCKQTHMGSIIETNLLTSEAFERSQNP
;
A
#
# COMPACT_ATOMS: atom_id res chain seq x y z
N MET A 1 36.55 -57.22 66.29
CA MET A 1 35.17 -57.70 66.50
C MET A 1 34.31 -57.09 65.41
N ASN A 2 33.69 -57.95 64.62
CA ASN A 2 32.82 -57.60 63.51
C ASN A 2 31.55 -56.88 63.97
N ALA A 3 31.18 -55.81 63.26
CA ALA A 3 29.79 -55.51 62.94
C ALA A 3 29.76 -54.82 61.57
N THR A 4 29.28 -55.60 60.59
CA THR A 4 28.82 -55.24 59.26
C THR A 4 27.94 -53.99 59.24
N ILE A 5 28.29 -53.00 58.41
CA ILE A 5 27.38 -51.94 57.95
C ILE A 5 27.17 -52.14 56.45
N ASN A 6 25.91 -52.27 56.08
CA ASN A 6 25.43 -52.52 54.73
C ASN A 6 25.88 -51.43 53.73
N SER A 7 26.25 -51.91 52.55
CA SER A 7 26.55 -51.13 51.36
C SER A 7 25.33 -50.37 50.85
N THR A 8 25.26 -49.07 51.08
CA THR A 8 24.56 -48.16 50.17
C THR A 8 25.54 -47.78 49.07
N ASN A 9 25.28 -48.22 47.83
CA ASN A 9 26.00 -47.82 46.63
C ASN A 9 25.92 -46.30 46.45
N THR A 10 26.88 -45.56 47.00
CA THR A 10 27.12 -44.16 46.68
C THR A 10 27.74 -44.10 45.29
N VAL A 11 26.92 -43.82 44.28
CA VAL A 11 27.42 -43.46 42.95
C VAL A 11 28.12 -42.11 43.08
N CYS A 12 29.44 -42.11 43.29
CA CYS A 12 30.23 -40.89 43.23
C CYS A 12 30.10 -40.28 41.83
N PRO A 13 29.82 -38.96 41.69
CA PRO A 13 29.71 -38.34 40.38
C PRO A 13 31.02 -38.49 39.61
N LYS A 14 30.92 -38.83 38.31
CA LYS A 14 32.08 -39.00 37.43
C LYS A 14 32.77 -37.64 37.25
N VAL A 15 33.87 -37.42 37.95
CA VAL A 15 34.67 -36.18 37.83
C VAL A 15 35.43 -36.20 36.51
N THR A 16 35.07 -35.29 35.62
CA THR A 16 35.67 -35.05 34.31
C THR A 16 36.07 -33.58 34.20
N THR A 17 36.90 -33.23 33.21
CA THR A 17 37.21 -31.83 32.90
C THR A 17 35.94 -30.99 32.76
N TRP A 18 34.96 -31.51 32.03
CA TRP A 18 33.68 -30.82 31.81
C TRP A 18 32.84 -30.67 33.07
N SER A 19 32.79 -31.68 33.96
CA SER A 19 32.05 -31.56 35.22
C SER A 19 32.68 -30.56 36.19
N ILE A 20 34.00 -30.36 36.14
CA ILE A 20 34.68 -29.32 36.92
C ILE A 20 34.40 -27.94 36.32
N LEU A 21 34.50 -27.80 34.99
CA LEU A 21 34.24 -26.54 34.30
C LEU A 21 32.77 -26.08 34.41
N ALA A 22 31.82 -27.01 34.46
CA ALA A 22 30.40 -26.71 34.67
C ALA A 22 30.14 -25.91 35.96
N ILE A 23 31.01 -26.05 36.97
CA ILE A 23 30.90 -25.29 38.23
C ILE A 23 31.03 -23.78 37.99
N LEU A 24 31.73 -23.34 36.93
CA LEU A 24 31.85 -21.92 36.57
C LEU A 24 30.50 -21.26 36.24
N ALA A 25 29.49 -22.04 35.83
CA ALA A 25 28.14 -21.57 35.57
C ALA A 25 27.13 -21.93 36.66
N ALA A 26 27.58 -22.59 37.74
CA ALA A 26 26.68 -23.05 38.80
C ALA A 26 26.02 -21.87 39.55
N PRO A 27 24.73 -21.95 39.88
CA PRO A 27 24.03 -20.92 40.66
C PRO A 27 24.71 -20.61 42.00
N GLN A 28 25.32 -21.62 42.62
CA GLN A 28 26.01 -21.55 43.91
C GLN A 28 27.47 -21.08 43.79
N TRP A 29 27.92 -20.56 42.64
CA TRP A 29 29.31 -20.09 42.47
C TRP A 29 29.78 -19.17 43.60
N ASN A 30 28.90 -18.26 44.05
CA ASN A 30 29.22 -17.31 45.12
C ASN A 30 29.29 -17.94 46.51
N GLU A 31 28.76 -19.16 46.71
CA GLU A 31 28.80 -19.90 47.97
C GLU A 31 30.08 -20.74 48.11
N LEU A 32 30.84 -20.93 47.01
CA LEU A 32 32.08 -21.68 47.04
C LEU A 32 33.18 -20.92 47.80
N PRO A 33 33.99 -21.63 48.62
CA PRO A 33 35.15 -21.01 49.27
C PRO A 33 36.12 -20.39 48.27
N ASP A 34 36.68 -19.23 48.59
CA ASP A 34 37.60 -18.49 47.71
C ASP A 34 38.75 -19.32 47.16
N LYS A 35 39.28 -20.24 47.97
CA LYS A 35 40.35 -21.15 47.54
C LYS A 35 39.90 -22.05 46.37
N TRP A 36 38.69 -22.58 46.43
CA TRP A 36 38.11 -23.39 45.35
C TRP A 36 37.78 -22.55 44.12
N ARG A 37 37.21 -21.35 44.30
CA ARG A 37 36.95 -20.43 43.19
C ARG A 37 38.23 -20.09 42.41
N LYS A 38 39.30 -19.74 43.13
CA LYS A 38 40.62 -19.48 42.53
C LYS A 38 41.20 -20.70 41.82
N ALA A 39 41.07 -21.90 42.41
CA ALA A 39 41.57 -23.13 41.79
C ALA A 39 40.81 -23.49 40.50
N ILE A 40 39.48 -23.42 40.51
CA ILE A 40 38.63 -23.73 39.34
C ILE A 40 38.84 -22.70 38.23
N VAL A 41 38.90 -21.41 38.57
CA VAL A 41 39.25 -20.35 37.60
C VAL A 41 40.64 -20.58 37.02
N GLY A 42 41.64 -20.86 37.86
CA GLY A 42 43.00 -21.16 37.39
C GLY A 42 43.03 -22.33 36.41
N PHE A 43 42.30 -23.42 36.72
CA PHE A 43 42.14 -24.56 35.82
C PHE A 43 41.49 -24.16 34.49
N GLY A 44 40.40 -23.40 34.51
CA GLY A 44 39.75 -22.91 33.30
C GLY A 44 40.63 -21.97 32.47
N THR A 45 41.38 -21.06 33.10
CA THR A 45 42.30 -20.15 32.39
C THR A 45 43.41 -20.90 31.68
N VAL A 46 43.95 -21.97 32.28
CA VAL A 46 44.93 -22.84 31.60
C VAL A 46 44.34 -23.52 30.37
N ILE A 47 43.09 -24.00 30.45
CA ILE A 47 42.40 -24.62 29.31
C ILE A 47 42.13 -23.59 28.19
N SER A 48 41.64 -22.39 28.55
CA SER A 48 41.43 -21.31 27.58
C SER A 48 42.75 -20.94 26.87
N ALA A 49 43.84 -20.84 27.62
CA ALA A 49 45.17 -20.59 27.07
C ALA A 49 45.67 -21.71 26.15
N LEU A 50 45.45 -22.99 26.51
CA LEU A 50 45.81 -24.14 25.68
C LEU A 50 45.09 -24.08 24.33
N ARG A 51 43.77 -23.89 24.33
CA ARG A 51 42.96 -23.78 23.11
C ARG A 51 43.41 -22.61 22.23
N ARG A 52 43.75 -21.47 22.84
CA ARG A 52 44.32 -20.34 22.11
C ARG A 52 45.63 -20.71 21.42
N CYS A 53 46.53 -21.42 22.10
CA CYS A 53 47.77 -21.89 21.49
C CYS A 53 47.51 -22.84 20.32
N GLU A 54 46.54 -23.76 20.44
CA GLU A 54 46.13 -24.66 19.35
C GLU A 54 45.60 -23.87 18.13
N ARG A 55 44.78 -22.85 18.35
CA ARG A 55 44.32 -21.95 17.27
C ARG A 55 45.47 -21.17 16.62
N LEU A 56 46.45 -20.72 17.39
CA LEU A 56 47.63 -20.04 16.85
C LEU A 56 48.45 -21.00 15.96
N ILE A 57 48.68 -22.23 16.41
CA ILE A 57 49.38 -23.27 15.63
C ILE A 57 48.61 -23.58 14.34
N ALA A 58 47.29 -23.78 14.43
CA ALA A 58 46.46 -24.06 13.26
C ALA A 58 46.52 -22.93 12.20
N ASN A 59 46.60 -21.68 12.62
CA ASN A 59 46.76 -20.55 11.68
C ASN A 59 48.14 -20.54 11.01
N VAL A 60 49.20 -20.97 11.71
CA VAL A 60 50.53 -21.13 11.12
C VAL A 60 50.55 -22.28 10.12
N ASP A 61 49.95 -23.41 10.47
CA ASP A 61 49.85 -24.59 9.59
C ASP A 61 49.06 -24.28 8.31
N ALA A 62 48.08 -23.37 8.39
CA ALA A 62 47.29 -22.89 7.26
C ALA A 62 47.93 -21.69 6.50
N ASP A 63 49.15 -21.28 6.85
CA ASP A 63 49.84 -20.07 6.34
C ASP A 63 49.00 -18.77 6.43
N ASN A 64 48.06 -18.71 7.38
CA ASN A 64 47.16 -17.57 7.57
C ASN A 64 47.76 -16.54 8.54
N LYS A 65 48.76 -15.80 8.05
CA LYS A 65 49.51 -14.79 8.82
C LYS A 65 48.61 -13.73 9.45
N GLU A 66 47.57 -13.28 8.74
CA GLU A 66 46.67 -12.24 9.24
C GLU A 66 45.84 -12.73 10.43
N ALA A 67 45.26 -13.93 10.34
CA ALA A 67 44.51 -14.54 11.43
C ALA A 67 45.40 -14.82 12.65
N PHE A 68 46.64 -15.26 12.41
CA PHE A 68 47.64 -15.43 13.46
C PHE A 68 47.89 -14.14 14.23
N PHE A 69 48.22 -13.03 13.55
CA PHE A 69 48.48 -11.76 14.24
C PHE A 69 47.24 -11.22 14.97
N LYS A 70 46.04 -11.41 14.39
CA LYS A 70 44.78 -11.05 15.04
C LYS A 70 44.58 -11.82 16.36
N GLU A 71 44.84 -13.12 16.39
CA GLU A 71 44.73 -13.94 17.61
C GLU A 71 45.87 -13.68 18.60
N ALA A 72 47.10 -13.49 18.10
CA ALA A 72 48.29 -13.26 18.91
C ALA A 72 48.22 -11.95 19.72
N LYS A 73 47.55 -10.93 19.19
CA LYS A 73 47.38 -9.61 19.82
C LYS A 73 46.56 -9.64 21.12
N HIS A 74 45.75 -10.68 21.34
CA HIS A 74 44.82 -10.75 22.48
C HIS A 74 45.20 -11.87 23.44
N LEU A 75 45.75 -11.54 24.61
CA LEU A 75 46.31 -12.51 25.57
C LEU A 75 45.28 -13.41 26.28
N GLY A 76 43.98 -13.21 26.05
CA GLY A 76 42.89 -13.86 26.80
C GLY A 76 42.68 -13.22 28.17
N CYS A 77 41.44 -13.17 28.66
CA CYS A 77 41.10 -12.53 29.94
C CYS A 77 41.61 -11.07 30.11
N ASP A 78 41.84 -10.35 29.00
CA ASP A 78 42.33 -8.96 29.02
C ASP A 78 41.15 -7.98 29.12
N GLY A 79 41.16 -7.13 30.15
CA GLY A 79 40.12 -6.14 30.41
C GLY A 79 38.89 -6.66 31.19
N TRP A 80 38.88 -7.92 31.63
CA TRP A 80 37.84 -8.49 32.49
C TRP A 80 38.43 -9.52 33.45
N ASN A 81 37.73 -9.85 34.55
CA ASN A 81 38.23 -10.75 35.58
C ASN A 81 37.41 -12.06 35.64
N PRO A 82 38.01 -13.23 35.36
CA PRO A 82 37.32 -14.52 35.42
C PRO A 82 36.77 -14.90 36.80
N LEU A 83 37.31 -14.36 37.90
CA LEU A 83 36.74 -14.57 39.23
C LEU A 83 35.40 -13.84 39.41
N GLN A 84 35.22 -12.70 38.75
CA GLN A 84 33.99 -11.92 38.77
C GLN A 84 33.00 -12.41 37.71
N TYR A 85 33.50 -12.82 36.54
CA TYR A 85 32.71 -13.29 35.40
C TYR A 85 33.12 -14.71 34.97
N PRO A 86 32.93 -15.73 35.83
CA PRO A 86 33.36 -17.10 35.54
C PRO A 86 32.63 -17.71 34.32
N VAL A 87 31.40 -17.27 34.05
CA VAL A 87 30.61 -17.71 32.89
C VAL A 87 31.24 -17.26 31.56
N TRP A 88 31.92 -16.11 31.53
CA TRP A 88 32.63 -15.65 30.34
C TRP A 88 33.87 -16.51 30.04
N LEU A 89 34.54 -17.01 31.09
CA LEU A 89 35.64 -17.96 30.93
C LEU A 89 35.13 -19.29 30.38
N LEU A 90 33.99 -19.77 30.88
CA LEU A 90 33.34 -20.96 30.32
C LEU A 90 32.92 -20.73 28.87
N LEU A 91 32.40 -19.54 28.54
CA LEU A 91 32.07 -19.15 27.16
C LEU A 91 33.27 -19.24 26.23
N GLU A 92 34.44 -18.70 26.62
CA GLU A 92 35.69 -18.84 25.84
C GLU A 92 36.05 -20.31 25.59
N ILE A 93 36.00 -21.12 26.65
CA ILE A 93 36.41 -22.53 26.59
C ILE A 93 35.44 -23.34 25.73
N GLU A 94 34.13 -23.28 25.96
CA GLU A 94 33.17 -24.10 25.22
C GLU A 94 33.15 -23.77 23.74
N ASN A 95 33.27 -22.48 23.41
CA ASN A 95 33.10 -21.97 22.05
C ASN A 95 34.39 -21.86 21.26
N ASP A 96 35.52 -22.19 21.87
CA ASP A 96 36.85 -22.08 21.26
C ASP A 96 37.16 -20.67 20.73
N ILE A 97 36.92 -19.65 21.56
CA ILE A 97 37.13 -18.24 21.22
C ILE A 97 37.97 -17.51 22.28
N THR A 98 38.60 -16.40 21.89
CA THR A 98 39.20 -15.43 22.83
C THR A 98 38.33 -14.18 22.89
N ILE A 99 37.85 -13.81 24.09
CA ILE A 99 37.14 -12.55 24.32
C ILE A 99 38.15 -11.41 24.28
N ARG A 100 37.90 -10.45 23.38
CA ARG A 100 38.78 -9.29 23.19
C ARG A 100 38.47 -8.20 24.22
N LYS A 101 39.50 -7.45 24.62
CA LYS A 101 39.38 -6.33 25.57
C LYS A 101 38.27 -5.32 25.22
N HIS A 102 38.12 -4.98 23.94
CA HIS A 102 37.07 -4.05 23.51
C HIS A 102 35.67 -4.68 23.61
N GLN A 103 35.52 -5.97 23.30
CA GLN A 103 34.25 -6.69 23.43
C GLN A 103 33.80 -6.72 24.90
N ALA A 104 34.73 -7.00 25.82
CA ALA A 104 34.48 -6.93 27.26
C ALA A 104 34.10 -5.52 27.73
N GLY A 105 34.83 -4.49 27.31
CA GLY A 105 34.52 -3.09 27.63
C GLY A 105 33.12 -2.67 27.18
N VAL A 106 32.70 -3.14 26.01
CA VAL A 106 31.38 -2.88 25.44
C VAL A 106 30.29 -3.68 26.16
N ALA A 107 30.54 -4.96 26.48
CA ALA A 107 29.63 -5.78 27.27
C ALA A 107 29.37 -5.17 28.65
N PHE A 108 30.41 -4.67 29.34
CA PHE A 108 30.22 -3.99 30.64
C PHE A 108 29.33 -2.77 30.53
N ARG A 109 29.48 -2.00 29.46
CA ARG A 109 28.68 -0.79 29.23
C ARG A 109 27.19 -1.11 29.09
N ILE A 110 26.88 -2.19 28.38
CA ILE A 110 25.52 -2.72 28.21
C ILE A 110 24.96 -3.25 29.53
N ILE A 111 25.75 -4.04 30.27
CA ILE A 111 25.30 -4.67 31.51
C ILE A 111 24.98 -3.61 32.58
N THR A 112 25.95 -2.72 32.85
CA THR A 112 25.87 -1.78 33.97
C THR A 112 24.98 -0.58 33.69
N SER A 113 24.97 -0.07 32.45
CA SER A 113 24.28 1.16 32.01
C SER A 113 24.44 2.37 32.96
N GLU A 114 25.16 3.40 32.54
CA GLU A 114 25.31 4.63 33.34
C GLU A 114 23.96 5.20 33.79
N ASN A 115 23.83 5.44 35.10
CA ASN A 115 22.62 5.98 35.75
C ASN A 115 21.32 5.21 35.47
N ALA A 116 21.42 3.90 35.15
CA ALA A 116 20.28 3.07 34.75
C ALA A 116 19.47 3.68 33.57
N SER A 117 20.14 4.40 32.68
CA SER A 117 19.53 4.99 31.48
C SER A 117 19.50 4.00 30.32
N ASN A 118 18.58 4.20 29.37
CA ASN A 118 18.56 3.40 28.14
C ASN A 118 19.65 3.86 27.19
N ILE A 119 20.43 2.93 26.65
CA ILE A 119 21.64 3.26 25.89
C ILE A 119 21.86 2.34 24.70
N VAL A 120 22.15 2.93 23.55
CA VAL A 120 22.64 2.21 22.37
C VAL A 120 24.12 2.51 22.18
N LEU A 121 24.88 1.52 21.73
CA LEU A 121 26.29 1.65 21.38
C LEU A 121 26.50 1.31 19.91
N GLN A 122 27.27 2.12 19.21
CA GLN A 122 27.72 1.79 17.88
C GLN A 122 28.84 0.74 17.93
N LEU A 123 28.70 -0.28 17.10
CA LEU A 123 29.76 -1.24 16.81
C LEU A 123 29.85 -1.48 15.31
N ASN A 124 31.08 -1.61 14.80
CA ASN A 124 31.28 -1.99 13.41
C ASN A 124 30.84 -3.43 13.15
N MET A 125 30.47 -3.66 11.91
CA MET A 125 30.19 -4.97 11.36
C MET A 125 31.40 -5.90 11.49
N GLY A 126 31.18 -7.15 11.91
CA GLY A 126 32.24 -8.15 12.05
C GLY A 126 33.01 -8.11 13.38
N GLU A 127 32.73 -7.17 14.28
CA GLU A 127 33.36 -7.11 15.62
C GLU A 127 32.81 -8.15 16.63
N GLY A 128 31.86 -8.99 16.20
CA GLY A 128 31.29 -10.06 17.01
C GLY A 128 30.16 -9.60 17.94
N LYS A 129 29.30 -8.67 17.50
CA LYS A 129 28.15 -8.18 18.29
C LYS A 129 27.24 -9.32 18.72
N THR A 130 26.60 -9.99 17.76
CA THR A 130 25.66 -11.09 18.02
C THR A 130 26.37 -12.38 18.40
N SER A 131 27.59 -12.62 17.88
CA SER A 131 28.30 -13.89 18.05
C SER A 131 29.14 -14.01 19.32
N VAL A 132 29.51 -12.89 19.94
CA VAL A 132 30.36 -12.85 21.15
C VAL A 132 29.75 -11.95 22.23
N ILE A 133 29.50 -10.68 21.93
CA ILE A 133 29.08 -9.70 22.93
C ILE A 133 27.67 -9.99 23.46
N MET A 134 26.72 -10.31 22.59
CA MET A 134 25.35 -10.66 22.98
C MET A 134 25.31 -11.87 23.91
N PRO A 135 25.98 -13.01 23.63
CA PRO A 135 26.12 -14.10 24.60
C PRO A 135 26.72 -13.68 25.94
N MET A 136 27.79 -12.87 25.92
CA MET A 136 28.42 -12.36 27.15
C MET A 136 27.43 -11.56 28.00
N VAL A 137 26.71 -10.63 27.36
CA VAL A 137 25.69 -9.79 28.00
C VAL A 137 24.54 -10.65 28.53
N ALA A 138 23.93 -11.47 27.68
CA ALA A 138 22.79 -12.31 28.03
C ALA A 138 23.10 -13.26 29.19
N SER A 139 24.31 -13.82 29.23
CA SER A 139 24.74 -14.73 30.30
C SER A 139 24.78 -14.08 31.69
N VAL A 140 24.98 -12.75 31.74
CA VAL A 140 25.03 -11.96 32.98
C VAL A 140 23.65 -11.39 33.32
N LEU A 141 22.92 -10.89 32.32
CA LEU A 141 21.61 -10.26 32.53
C LEU A 141 20.51 -11.26 32.87
N ALA A 142 20.63 -12.51 32.43
CA ALA A 142 19.79 -13.60 32.90
C ALA A 142 20.29 -14.08 34.28
N ASP A 143 19.98 -13.33 35.33
CA ASP A 143 20.49 -13.55 36.70
C ASP A 143 19.48 -14.26 37.63
N GLY A 144 18.23 -14.42 37.18
CA GLY A 144 17.11 -14.94 37.98
C GLY A 144 16.33 -13.85 38.71
N LEU A 145 16.77 -12.60 38.65
CA LEU A 145 16.06 -11.42 39.13
C LEU A 145 15.44 -10.64 37.96
N ASN A 146 16.08 -10.70 36.80
CA ASN A 146 15.64 -10.08 35.56
C ASN A 146 15.40 -11.14 34.48
N LEU A 147 14.33 -10.96 33.71
CA LEU A 147 14.05 -11.74 32.52
C LEU A 147 14.82 -11.11 31.37
N CYS A 148 15.95 -11.71 30.96
CA CYS A 148 16.72 -11.19 29.83
C CYS A 148 15.95 -11.43 28.53
N ARG A 149 15.63 -10.35 27.82
CA ARG A 149 14.93 -10.41 26.54
C ARG A 149 15.78 -9.77 25.44
N VAL A 150 16.13 -10.57 24.45
CA VAL A 150 16.91 -10.14 23.28
C VAL A 150 15.93 -9.88 22.14
N ILE A 151 15.93 -8.64 21.66
CA ILE A 151 15.02 -8.18 20.61
C ILE A 151 15.81 -8.15 19.29
N VAL A 152 15.31 -8.89 18.30
CA VAL A 152 15.94 -9.05 16.98
C VAL A 152 14.92 -8.80 15.88
N LEU A 153 15.41 -8.48 14.68
CA LEU A 153 14.58 -8.39 13.48
C LEU A 153 14.11 -9.78 13.03
N LYS A 154 12.92 -9.87 12.41
CA LYS A 154 12.34 -11.13 11.90
C LYS A 154 13.31 -11.95 11.02
N PRO A 155 14.06 -11.37 10.05
CA PRO A 155 15.03 -12.13 9.25
C PRO A 155 16.18 -12.74 10.07
N LEU A 156 16.54 -12.13 11.20
CA LEU A 156 17.63 -12.59 12.07
C LEU A 156 17.16 -13.60 13.11
N LEU A 157 15.86 -13.86 13.25
CA LEU A 157 15.32 -14.68 14.33
C LEU A 157 15.92 -16.09 14.36
N ARG A 158 15.86 -16.82 13.24
CA ARG A 158 16.36 -18.21 13.16
C ARG A 158 17.86 -18.28 13.41
N GLN A 159 18.62 -17.36 12.81
CA GLN A 159 20.07 -17.27 12.98
C GLN A 159 20.44 -16.98 14.44
N SER A 160 19.79 -16.00 15.06
CA SER A 160 20.02 -15.62 16.46
C SER A 160 19.63 -16.72 17.43
N MET A 161 18.51 -17.42 17.20
CA MET A 161 18.12 -18.59 17.99
C MET A 161 19.16 -19.70 17.91
N SER A 162 19.59 -20.08 16.70
CA SER A 162 20.60 -21.13 16.52
C SER A 162 21.93 -20.75 17.17
N LEU A 163 22.35 -19.49 16.99
CA LEU A 163 23.60 -18.98 17.51
C LEU A 163 23.59 -18.94 19.05
N LEU A 164 22.57 -18.36 19.66
CA LEU A 164 22.48 -18.26 21.13
C LEU A 164 22.29 -19.64 21.78
N THR A 165 21.54 -20.55 21.14
CA THR A 165 21.44 -21.95 21.59
C THR A 165 22.82 -22.63 21.56
N HIS A 166 23.57 -22.46 20.48
CA HIS A 166 24.92 -23.03 20.38
C HIS A 166 25.89 -22.42 21.40
N ARG A 167 25.83 -21.09 21.61
CA ARG A 167 26.75 -20.37 22.51
C ARG A 167 26.46 -20.57 23.99
N LEU A 168 25.19 -20.72 24.39
CA LEU A 168 24.77 -20.68 25.79
C LEU A 168 24.05 -21.96 26.27
N GLY A 169 23.65 -22.85 25.38
CA GLY A 169 22.83 -24.03 25.71
C GLY A 169 23.60 -25.23 26.26
N CYS A 170 24.94 -25.23 26.20
CA CYS A 170 25.80 -26.31 26.68
C CYS A 170 26.02 -26.24 28.20
N LEU A 171 27.26 -26.24 28.72
CA LEU A 171 27.54 -26.22 30.16
C LEU A 171 27.16 -24.89 30.82
N ILE A 172 27.09 -23.80 30.06
CA ILE A 172 26.50 -22.53 30.54
C ILE A 172 25.01 -22.70 30.88
N GLY A 173 24.31 -23.64 30.23
CA GLY A 173 23.02 -24.16 30.65
C GLY A 173 21.85 -23.18 30.54
N ARG A 174 21.84 -22.29 29.53
CA ARG A 174 20.76 -21.32 29.35
C ARG A 174 19.76 -21.78 28.31
N CYS A 175 18.53 -22.01 28.74
CA CYS A 175 17.43 -22.32 27.84
C CYS A 175 17.01 -21.08 27.05
N ILE A 176 16.75 -21.24 25.75
CA ILE A 176 16.32 -20.18 24.85
C ILE A 176 14.81 -20.34 24.59
N TYR A 177 14.05 -19.30 24.93
CA TYR A 177 12.61 -19.24 24.76
C TYR A 177 12.26 -18.33 23.58
N HIS A 178 11.23 -18.67 22.83
CA HIS A 178 10.59 -17.80 21.86
C HIS A 178 9.07 -17.98 21.95
N LEU A 179 8.36 -16.88 22.19
CA LEU A 179 6.92 -16.87 22.33
C LEU A 179 6.34 -15.91 21.28
N PRO A 180 5.91 -16.41 20.11
CA PRO A 180 5.26 -15.58 19.12
C PRO A 180 3.89 -15.12 19.64
N PHE A 181 3.55 -13.88 19.33
CA PHE A 181 2.29 -13.27 19.76
C PHE A 181 1.77 -12.29 18.71
N SER A 182 0.46 -12.35 18.48
CA SER A 182 -0.33 -11.43 17.64
C SER A 182 -1.73 -11.28 18.22
N ARG A 183 -2.51 -10.31 17.77
CA ARG A 183 -3.93 -10.12 18.16
C ARG A 183 -4.77 -11.38 17.97
N ASN A 184 -4.45 -12.21 16.97
CA ASN A 184 -5.16 -13.43 16.63
C ASN A 184 -4.84 -14.61 17.55
N THR A 185 -3.86 -14.45 18.46
CA THR A 185 -3.54 -15.47 19.44
C THR A 185 -4.75 -15.68 20.35
N PRO A 186 -5.32 -16.89 20.45
CA PRO A 186 -6.49 -17.12 21.27
C PRO A 186 -6.12 -16.93 22.74
N ILE A 187 -6.84 -16.05 23.44
CA ILE A 187 -6.57 -15.71 24.84
C ILE A 187 -7.78 -16.05 25.70
N ASP A 188 -7.51 -16.82 26.75
CA ASP A 188 -8.42 -17.07 27.86
C ASP A 188 -7.61 -17.04 29.17
N THR A 189 -8.29 -17.01 30.31
CA THR A 189 -7.65 -16.96 31.63
C THR A 189 -6.64 -18.10 31.85
N MET A 190 -6.89 -19.30 31.30
CA MET A 190 -5.99 -20.46 31.44
C MET A 190 -4.71 -20.28 30.62
N ARG A 191 -4.81 -19.79 29.38
CA ARG A 191 -3.66 -19.48 28.52
C ARG A 191 -2.84 -18.33 29.08
N ILE A 192 -3.47 -17.30 29.65
CA ILE A 192 -2.76 -16.22 30.37
C ILE A 192 -1.97 -16.79 31.55
N GLY A 193 -2.56 -17.75 32.28
CA GLY A 193 -1.87 -18.51 33.32
C GLY A 193 -0.64 -19.26 32.79
N LYS A 194 -0.76 -19.91 31.62
CA LYS A 194 0.37 -20.59 30.96
C LYS A 194 1.46 -19.62 30.52
N TYR A 195 1.13 -18.48 29.92
CA TYR A 195 2.13 -17.46 29.57
C TYR A 195 2.86 -16.96 30.80
N THR A 196 2.11 -16.65 31.87
CA THR A 196 2.68 -16.27 33.16
C THR A 196 3.66 -17.33 33.68
N ALA A 197 3.27 -18.61 33.63
CA ALA A 197 4.12 -19.72 34.06
C ALA A 197 5.40 -19.84 33.22
N ILE A 198 5.32 -19.72 31.89
CA ILE A 198 6.49 -19.78 31.00
C ILE A 198 7.44 -18.62 31.26
N PHE A 199 6.93 -17.39 31.44
CA PHE A 199 7.77 -16.24 31.75
C PHE A 199 8.43 -16.37 33.13
N GLN A 200 7.71 -16.90 34.13
CA GLN A 200 8.27 -17.19 35.45
C GLN A 200 9.31 -18.31 35.40
N GLU A 201 9.07 -19.36 34.62
CA GLU A 201 10.03 -20.43 34.38
C GLU A 201 11.30 -19.88 33.72
N CYS A 202 11.16 -19.09 32.65
CA CYS A 202 12.29 -18.43 31.98
C CYS A 202 13.09 -17.55 32.95
N LEU A 203 12.41 -16.80 33.83
CA LEU A 203 13.08 -16.02 34.86
C LEU A 203 13.84 -16.93 35.86
N ASN A 204 13.15 -17.90 36.45
CA ASN A 204 13.68 -18.76 37.51
C ASN A 204 14.82 -19.67 37.02
N SER A 205 14.72 -20.17 35.79
CA SER A 205 15.74 -20.99 35.13
C SER A 205 16.91 -20.17 34.59
N ARG A 206 16.86 -18.84 34.76
CA ARG A 206 17.80 -17.88 34.17
C ARG A 206 17.93 -18.06 32.64
N GLY A 207 16.82 -18.33 31.98
CA GLY A 207 16.71 -18.48 30.53
C GLY A 207 16.76 -17.14 29.78
N LEU A 208 16.78 -17.23 28.47
CA LEU A 208 16.80 -16.10 27.55
C LEU A 208 15.53 -16.09 26.70
N LEU A 209 14.81 -14.96 26.66
CA LEU A 209 13.68 -14.79 25.76
C LEU A 209 14.12 -14.06 24.50
N ILE A 210 13.97 -14.67 23.33
CA ILE A 210 14.14 -13.98 22.04
C ILE A 210 12.76 -13.53 21.56
N ALA A 211 12.63 -12.23 21.29
CA ALA A 211 11.37 -11.60 20.88
C ALA A 211 11.55 -10.75 19.62
N LEU A 212 10.46 -10.60 18.87
CA LEU A 212 10.37 -9.65 17.77
C LEU A 212 9.68 -8.37 18.27
N PRO A 213 10.00 -7.19 17.73
CA PRO A 213 9.34 -5.93 18.06
C PRO A 213 7.81 -6.03 17.98
N GLU A 214 7.28 -6.59 16.89
CA GLU A 214 5.85 -6.76 16.63
C GLU A 214 5.15 -7.58 17.73
N HIS A 215 5.79 -8.63 18.25
CA HIS A 215 5.22 -9.46 19.32
C HIS A 215 5.08 -8.67 20.63
N ILE A 216 6.07 -7.82 20.94
CA ILE A 216 6.07 -6.99 22.16
C ILE A 216 5.01 -5.89 22.05
N LEU A 217 4.97 -5.22 20.90
CA LEU A 217 4.02 -4.15 20.63
C LEU A 217 2.57 -4.66 20.59
N SER A 218 2.33 -5.79 19.93
CA SER A 218 1.01 -6.45 19.91
C SER A 218 0.57 -6.85 21.33
N PHE A 219 1.46 -7.42 22.15
CA PHE A 219 1.14 -7.79 23.53
C PHE A 219 0.77 -6.58 24.41
N ARG A 220 1.33 -5.40 24.15
CA ARG A 220 0.95 -4.15 24.85
C ARG A 220 -0.46 -3.69 24.52
N LEU A 221 -0.93 -3.96 23.30
CA LEU A 221 -2.26 -3.56 22.85
C LEU A 221 -3.36 -4.52 23.29
N VAL A 222 -3.06 -5.81 23.41
CA VAL A 222 -4.10 -6.83 23.67
C VAL A 222 -4.82 -6.65 25.00
N GLY A 223 -4.13 -6.17 26.03
CA GLY A 223 -4.74 -5.84 27.32
C GLY A 223 -5.80 -4.74 27.18
N LEU A 224 -5.53 -3.72 26.37
CA LEU A 224 -6.45 -2.62 26.08
C LEU A 224 -7.63 -3.09 25.22
N ASP A 225 -7.38 -3.86 24.16
CA ASP A 225 -8.41 -4.43 23.28
C ASP A 225 -9.38 -5.35 24.04
N SER A 226 -8.84 -6.15 24.97
CA SER A 226 -9.64 -7.08 25.78
C SER A 226 -10.62 -6.40 26.75
N VAL A 227 -10.43 -5.13 27.09
CA VAL A 227 -11.40 -4.38 27.93
C VAL A 227 -12.76 -4.26 27.24
N GLU A 228 -12.79 -4.21 25.91
CA GLU A 228 -14.04 -4.20 25.13
C GLU A 228 -14.50 -5.61 24.75
N ARG A 229 -13.59 -6.48 24.34
CA ARG A 229 -13.92 -7.82 23.80
C ARG A 229 -14.17 -8.88 24.87
N THR A 230 -13.31 -8.94 25.90
CA THR A 230 -13.29 -10.01 26.91
C THR A 230 -12.90 -9.44 28.28
N PRO A 231 -13.83 -8.72 28.95
CA PRO A 231 -13.52 -8.00 30.19
C PRO A 231 -12.89 -8.87 31.28
N ASP A 232 -13.30 -10.14 31.39
CA ASP A 232 -12.80 -11.10 32.39
C ASP A 232 -11.30 -11.42 32.23
N SER A 233 -10.77 -11.33 31.02
CA SER A 233 -9.35 -11.60 30.72
C SER A 233 -8.48 -10.33 30.71
N SER A 234 -9.09 -9.14 30.77
CA SER A 234 -8.38 -7.87 30.62
C SER A 234 -7.43 -7.53 31.76
N LEU A 235 -7.89 -7.64 33.00
CA LEU A 235 -7.07 -7.35 34.17
C LEU A 235 -5.86 -8.32 34.29
N PRO A 236 -6.01 -9.65 34.11
CA PRO A 236 -4.86 -10.55 34.06
C PRO A 236 -3.83 -10.19 32.98
N LEU A 237 -4.26 -9.80 31.77
CA LEU A 237 -3.35 -9.38 30.69
C LEU A 237 -2.60 -8.09 31.03
N ILE A 238 -3.32 -7.06 31.49
CA ILE A 238 -2.73 -5.78 31.89
C ILE A 238 -1.71 -5.99 33.04
N ASN A 239 -2.03 -6.87 33.99
CA ASN A 239 -1.13 -7.23 35.08
C ASN A 239 0.11 -7.98 34.58
N LEU A 240 -0.05 -8.88 33.61
CA LEU A 240 1.08 -9.59 33.01
C LEU A 240 1.99 -8.64 32.21
N GLU A 241 1.43 -7.70 31.45
CA GLU A 241 2.22 -6.67 30.77
C GLU A 241 2.96 -5.76 31.77
N LYS A 242 2.29 -5.33 32.85
CA LYS A 242 2.92 -4.59 33.94
C LYS A 242 4.07 -5.38 34.59
N TRP A 243 3.91 -6.70 34.73
CA TRP A 243 4.97 -7.58 35.21
C TRP A 243 6.14 -7.63 34.23
N LEU A 244 5.89 -7.80 32.93
CA LEU A 244 6.93 -7.80 31.91
C LEU A 244 7.71 -6.49 31.89
N GLN A 245 7.04 -5.33 31.92
CA GLN A 245 7.70 -4.02 31.99
C GLN A 245 8.60 -3.87 33.23
N LYS A 246 8.25 -4.52 34.34
CA LYS A 246 9.00 -4.45 35.60
C LYS A 246 10.22 -5.36 35.63
N TYR A 247 10.11 -6.58 35.10
CA TYR A 247 11.13 -7.62 35.24
C TYR A 247 11.97 -7.86 33.97
N CYS A 248 11.51 -7.46 32.78
CA CYS A 248 12.29 -7.61 31.56
C CYS A 248 13.49 -6.68 31.54
N ARG A 249 14.65 -7.21 31.13
CA ARG A 249 15.87 -6.45 30.84
C ARG A 249 16.19 -6.63 29.36
N ASP A 250 15.89 -5.59 28.59
CA ASP A 250 15.87 -5.67 27.13
C ASP A 250 17.23 -5.32 26.50
N VAL A 251 17.64 -6.13 25.52
CA VAL A 251 18.84 -5.92 24.69
C VAL A 251 18.48 -5.94 23.21
N LEU A 252 18.71 -4.84 22.50
CA LEU A 252 18.41 -4.68 21.08
C LEU A 252 19.62 -5.08 20.22
N ASP A 253 19.39 -5.90 19.19
CA ASP A 253 20.35 -6.14 18.10
C ASP A 253 19.87 -5.44 16.83
N GLU A 254 20.73 -4.64 16.18
CA GLU A 254 20.36 -3.75 15.07
C GLU A 254 19.28 -2.71 15.48
N SER A 255 19.56 -1.98 16.57
CA SER A 255 18.64 -1.00 17.15
C SER A 255 18.22 0.12 16.19
N ASP A 256 19.05 0.42 15.18
CA ASP A 256 18.79 1.41 14.13
C ASP A 256 17.59 1.06 13.25
N GLU A 257 17.32 -0.21 13.03
CA GLU A 257 16.17 -0.70 12.26
C GLU A 257 14.99 -1.07 13.18
N ILE A 258 15.27 -1.63 14.37
CA ILE A 258 14.22 -1.91 15.38
C ILE A 258 13.50 -0.62 15.80
N LEU A 259 14.21 0.50 15.85
CA LEU A 259 13.68 1.80 16.25
C LEU A 259 13.40 2.72 15.05
N ASP A 260 13.21 2.17 13.85
CA ASP A 260 12.83 2.95 12.66
C ASP A 260 11.42 3.57 12.85
N PRO A 261 11.25 4.89 12.67
CA PRO A 261 9.98 5.57 12.86
C PRO A 261 8.89 5.18 11.84
N LYS A 262 9.23 4.54 10.72
CA LYS A 262 8.21 4.10 9.76
C LYS A 262 7.34 2.97 10.30
N PHE A 263 7.86 2.18 11.23
CA PHE A 263 7.15 1.02 11.76
C PHE A 263 6.18 1.41 12.88
N GLN A 264 4.90 1.11 12.67
CA GLN A 264 3.85 1.22 13.68
C GLN A 264 2.98 -0.03 13.66
N LEU A 265 2.59 -0.53 14.84
CA LEU A 265 1.65 -1.64 14.98
C LEU A 265 0.29 -1.13 15.43
N VAL A 266 -0.76 -1.57 14.74
CA VAL A 266 -2.12 -1.02 14.85
C VAL A 266 -3.16 -2.13 15.04
N TYR A 267 -3.98 -1.99 16.08
CA TYR A 267 -5.21 -2.76 16.26
C TYR A 267 -6.40 -1.92 15.81
N THR A 268 -7.13 -2.40 14.82
CA THR A 268 -8.36 -1.73 14.36
C THR A 268 -9.51 -1.95 15.35
N MET A 269 -10.31 -0.92 15.60
CA MET A 269 -11.38 -0.93 16.60
C MET A 269 -12.71 -0.51 15.96
N GLY A 270 -13.80 -1.21 16.31
CA GLY A 270 -15.13 -0.97 15.77
C GLY A 270 -15.47 -1.85 14.56
N THR A 271 -16.50 -1.47 13.81
CA THR A 271 -16.96 -2.21 12.61
C THR A 271 -16.28 -1.65 11.37
N GLN A 272 -15.82 -2.53 10.50
CA GLN A 272 -15.27 -2.16 9.20
C GLN A 272 -16.31 -1.43 8.34
N GLN A 273 -15.91 -0.34 7.71
CA GLN A 273 -16.75 0.48 6.83
C GLN A 273 -16.03 0.82 5.51
N GLY A 274 -16.78 1.29 4.51
CA GLY A 274 -16.19 1.83 3.27
C GLY A 274 -15.50 3.17 3.53
N LEU A 275 -14.51 3.51 2.70
CA LEU A 275 -13.82 4.80 2.78
C LEU A 275 -14.78 5.96 2.49
N ASP A 276 -14.63 7.06 3.21
CA ASP A 276 -15.33 8.31 2.88
C ASP A 276 -14.96 8.78 1.46
N GLY A 277 -15.94 9.18 0.65
CA GLY A 277 -15.77 9.48 -0.78
C GLY A 277 -15.84 8.26 -1.71
N ASP A 278 -15.88 7.04 -1.17
CA ASP A 278 -16.15 5.75 -1.83
C ASP A 278 -15.60 5.68 -3.27
N THR A 279 -16.46 5.45 -4.27
CA THR A 279 -16.05 5.27 -5.68
C THR A 279 -15.27 6.43 -6.25
N HIS A 280 -15.50 7.66 -5.78
CA HIS A 280 -14.81 8.83 -6.32
C HIS A 280 -13.30 8.79 -6.07
N ARG A 281 -12.83 8.13 -4.99
CA ARG A 281 -11.39 8.06 -4.68
C ARG A 281 -10.60 7.39 -5.79
N TRP A 282 -11.00 6.18 -6.18
CA TRP A 282 -10.28 5.43 -7.21
C TRP A 282 -10.66 5.88 -8.63
N GLU A 283 -11.88 6.34 -8.91
CA GLU A 283 -12.26 6.87 -10.23
C GLU A 283 -11.40 8.10 -10.60
N VAL A 284 -11.20 9.04 -9.67
CA VAL A 284 -10.35 10.23 -9.88
C VAL A 284 -8.89 9.81 -10.08
N VAL A 285 -8.38 8.90 -9.24
CA VAL A 285 -6.99 8.40 -9.36
C VAL A 285 -6.77 7.67 -10.69
N GLN A 286 -7.66 6.76 -11.08
CA GLN A 286 -7.56 6.00 -12.34
C GLN A 286 -7.57 6.92 -13.55
N SER A 287 -8.44 7.94 -13.55
CA SER A 287 -8.54 8.95 -14.60
C SER A 287 -7.30 9.84 -14.65
N LEU A 288 -6.79 10.26 -13.49
CA LEU A 288 -5.58 11.07 -13.41
C LEU A 288 -4.35 10.29 -13.87
N LEU A 289 -4.23 9.00 -13.53
CA LEU A 289 -3.12 8.16 -14.01
C LEU A 289 -3.18 7.98 -15.53
N GLN A 290 -4.37 7.87 -16.14
CA GLN A 290 -4.49 7.89 -17.60
C GLN A 290 -3.94 9.19 -18.20
N LEU A 291 -4.19 10.34 -17.56
CA LEU A 291 -3.65 11.63 -17.98
C LEU A 291 -2.13 11.72 -17.75
N VAL A 292 -1.62 11.15 -16.66
CA VAL A 292 -0.18 11.06 -16.34
C VAL A 292 0.55 10.31 -17.45
N ALA A 293 0.05 9.15 -17.90
CA ALA A 293 0.67 8.40 -19.00
C ALA A 293 0.76 9.25 -20.29
N LYS A 294 -0.32 9.94 -20.66
CA LYS A 294 -0.37 10.78 -21.86
C LYS A 294 0.61 11.96 -21.78
N GLU A 295 0.60 12.70 -20.68
CA GLU A 295 1.48 13.87 -20.53
C GLU A 295 2.95 13.48 -20.32
N ALA A 296 3.23 12.29 -19.75
CA ALA A 296 4.58 11.75 -19.64
C ALA A 296 5.17 11.38 -21.02
N ILE A 297 4.37 10.81 -21.93
CA ILE A 297 4.78 10.53 -23.32
C ILE A 297 5.18 11.83 -24.02
N LEU A 298 4.35 12.87 -23.91
CA LEU A 298 4.64 14.18 -24.50
C LEU A 298 5.91 14.79 -23.90
N LEU A 299 6.10 14.67 -22.58
CA LEU A 299 7.30 15.17 -21.91
C LEU A 299 8.58 14.45 -22.39
N GLN A 300 8.53 13.14 -22.59
CA GLN A 300 9.67 12.37 -23.10
C GLN A 300 10.02 12.75 -24.56
N GLN A 301 9.02 13.05 -25.39
CA GLN A 301 9.24 13.48 -26.78
C GLN A 301 9.91 14.85 -26.86
N GLU A 302 9.68 15.72 -25.88
CA GLU A 302 10.26 17.07 -25.82
C GLU A 302 11.65 17.09 -25.16
N ASP A 303 11.87 16.33 -24.08
CA ASP A 303 13.16 16.18 -23.40
C ASP A 303 13.37 14.72 -22.98
N ASP A 304 14.06 13.97 -23.83
CA ASP A 304 14.35 12.54 -23.65
C ASP A 304 15.29 12.24 -22.48
N LYS A 305 15.91 13.28 -21.89
CA LYS A 305 16.77 13.19 -20.69
C LYS A 305 16.03 13.56 -19.41
N CYS A 306 14.75 13.94 -19.48
CA CYS A 306 13.96 14.34 -18.33
C CYS A 306 13.30 13.14 -17.64
N ILE A 307 12.71 12.26 -18.45
CA ILE A 307 11.96 11.08 -18.02
C ILE A 307 12.21 9.92 -18.99
N GLU A 308 12.39 8.73 -18.45
CA GLU A 308 12.47 7.48 -19.21
C GLU A 308 11.19 6.66 -18.97
N LEU A 309 10.61 6.16 -20.05
CA LEU A 309 9.37 5.38 -20.04
C LEU A 309 9.67 3.94 -20.46
N GLY A 310 9.44 2.99 -19.55
CA GLY A 310 9.55 1.57 -19.82
C GLY A 310 8.25 1.02 -20.40
N TYR A 311 8.31 0.45 -21.61
CA TYR A 311 7.16 -0.14 -22.31
C TYR A 311 7.33 -1.64 -22.53
N GLN A 312 6.22 -2.37 -22.40
CA GLN A 312 6.12 -3.75 -22.86
C GLN A 312 4.71 -4.01 -23.40
N GLY A 313 4.54 -3.92 -24.71
CA GLY A 313 3.22 -4.03 -25.34
C GLY A 313 2.26 -2.95 -24.83
N TYR A 314 1.11 -3.35 -24.32
CA TYR A 314 0.05 -2.48 -23.80
C TYR A 314 0.18 -2.13 -22.32
N ARG A 315 1.27 -2.54 -21.67
CA ARG A 315 1.54 -2.24 -20.26
C ARG A 315 1.60 -0.73 -20.04
N TYR A 316 1.00 -0.27 -18.95
CA TYR A 316 1.12 1.12 -18.52
C TYR A 316 2.60 1.50 -18.35
N PRO A 317 3.03 2.69 -18.82
CA PRO A 317 4.44 3.05 -18.84
C PRO A 317 5.03 3.10 -17.42
N ILE A 318 6.14 2.39 -17.20
CA ILE A 318 6.92 2.54 -15.98
C ILE A 318 7.69 3.86 -16.08
N LEU A 319 7.38 4.79 -15.17
CA LEU A 319 7.97 6.12 -15.17
C LEU A 319 9.27 6.14 -14.36
N THR A 320 10.39 6.49 -15.01
CA THR A 320 11.68 6.70 -14.36
C THR A 320 12.09 8.16 -14.53
N PHE A 321 12.04 8.96 -13.47
CA PHE A 321 12.39 10.37 -13.51
C PHE A 321 13.91 10.53 -13.43
N LEU A 322 14.53 11.08 -14.47
CA LEU A 322 15.98 11.25 -14.54
C LEU A 322 16.45 12.58 -13.92
N LYS A 323 15.57 13.59 -13.92
CA LYS A 323 15.81 14.92 -13.33
C LYS A 323 14.80 15.21 -12.23
N PRO A 324 15.18 15.87 -11.12
CA PRO A 324 14.23 16.30 -10.11
C PRO A 324 13.11 17.18 -10.69
N SER A 325 13.44 18.18 -11.53
CA SER A 325 12.49 19.12 -12.14
C SER A 325 11.43 18.49 -13.07
N ALA A 326 11.60 17.21 -13.42
CA ALA A 326 10.72 16.49 -14.32
C ALA A 326 9.32 16.34 -13.73
N ILE A 327 9.22 16.02 -12.43
CA ILE A 327 7.92 15.83 -11.77
C ILE A 327 7.18 17.15 -11.61
N GLU A 328 7.87 18.26 -11.32
CA GLU A 328 7.24 19.58 -11.28
C GLU A 328 6.71 19.98 -12.66
N THR A 329 7.49 19.73 -13.71
CA THR A 329 7.06 20.01 -15.09
C THR A 329 5.84 19.18 -15.49
N LEU A 330 5.85 17.87 -15.16
CA LEU A 330 4.71 16.98 -15.40
C LEU A 330 3.48 17.45 -14.60
N THR A 331 3.65 17.84 -13.34
CA THR A 331 2.58 18.34 -12.47
C THR A 331 1.92 19.59 -13.07
N GLN A 332 2.71 20.54 -13.57
CA GLN A 332 2.20 21.75 -14.21
C GLN A 332 1.44 21.45 -15.51
N ARG A 333 1.91 20.46 -16.31
CA ARG A 333 1.16 19.98 -17.48
C ARG A 333 -0.17 19.36 -17.10
N LEU A 334 -0.19 18.53 -16.05
CA LEU A 334 -1.42 17.91 -15.55
C LEU A 334 -2.43 18.95 -15.09
N LEU A 335 -2.02 19.95 -14.30
CA LEU A 335 -2.88 21.04 -13.85
C LEU A 335 -3.44 21.86 -15.03
N LYS A 336 -2.61 22.14 -16.05
CA LYS A 336 -3.05 22.79 -17.29
C LYS A 336 -4.03 21.92 -18.09
N ALA A 337 -3.81 20.61 -18.14
CA ALA A 337 -4.72 19.67 -18.81
C ALA A 337 -6.08 19.60 -18.09
N ILE A 338 -6.08 19.56 -16.75
CA ILE A 338 -7.29 19.56 -15.92
C ILE A 338 -8.11 20.85 -16.14
N SER A 339 -7.46 22.02 -16.19
CA SER A 339 -8.16 23.29 -16.45
C SER A 339 -8.77 23.40 -17.85
N LEU A 340 -8.37 22.51 -18.77
CA LEU A 340 -8.88 22.35 -20.13
C LEU A 340 -9.83 21.15 -20.30
N ASN A 341 -10.51 20.70 -19.24
CA ASN A 341 -11.49 19.60 -19.26
C ASN A 341 -10.92 18.22 -19.67
N LYS A 342 -9.62 17.97 -19.57
CA LYS A 342 -9.07 16.66 -19.91
C LYS A 342 -9.27 15.58 -18.83
N LEU A 343 -9.79 15.94 -17.65
CA LEU A 343 -10.15 15.00 -16.60
C LEU A 343 -11.68 14.79 -16.57
N PRO A 344 -12.18 13.55 -16.73
CA PRO A 344 -13.61 13.28 -16.75
C PRO A 344 -14.26 13.57 -15.39
N GLY A 345 -15.55 13.93 -15.40
CA GLY A 345 -16.34 14.13 -14.19
C GLY A 345 -16.20 15.48 -13.51
N LEU A 346 -15.48 16.45 -14.11
CA LEU A 346 -15.40 17.84 -13.67
C LEU A 346 -15.51 18.80 -14.87
N PRO A 347 -16.57 19.60 -14.97
CA PRO A 347 -16.80 20.49 -16.11
C PRO A 347 -16.07 21.84 -15.94
N PHE A 348 -14.74 21.83 -15.80
CA PHE A 348 -13.93 23.04 -15.62
C PHE A 348 -14.26 24.17 -16.61
N ALA A 349 -14.40 23.89 -17.91
CA ALA A 349 -14.69 24.93 -18.90
C ALA A 349 -16.10 25.53 -18.80
N GLN A 350 -17.05 24.86 -18.14
CA GLN A 350 -18.38 25.41 -17.90
C GLN A 350 -18.41 26.37 -16.69
N TRP A 351 -17.37 26.33 -15.85
CA TRP A 351 -17.23 27.26 -14.74
C TRP A 351 -16.60 28.59 -15.21
N ASN A 352 -17.08 29.70 -14.65
CA ASN A 352 -16.56 31.02 -14.98
C ASN A 352 -15.07 31.17 -14.62
N SER A 353 -14.41 32.19 -15.17
CA SER A 353 -12.96 32.38 -15.03
C SER A 353 -12.52 32.61 -13.57
N LYS A 354 -13.31 33.33 -12.77
CA LYS A 354 -13.01 33.63 -11.37
C LYS A 354 -13.06 32.38 -10.50
N LEU A 355 -14.13 31.59 -10.64
CA LEU A 355 -14.31 30.32 -9.93
C LEU A 355 -13.27 29.29 -10.38
N ARG A 356 -12.94 29.22 -11.67
CA ARG A 356 -11.82 28.40 -12.17
C ARG A 356 -10.50 28.78 -11.49
N GLY A 357 -10.21 30.08 -11.38
CA GLY A 357 -9.05 30.58 -10.64
C GLY A 357 -9.02 30.07 -9.20
N SER A 358 -10.07 30.35 -8.42
CA SER A 358 -10.17 29.89 -7.03
C SER A 358 -10.06 28.37 -6.88
N ILE A 359 -10.60 27.58 -7.82
CA ILE A 359 -10.50 26.11 -7.80
C ILE A 359 -9.06 25.66 -8.07
N MET A 360 -8.40 26.26 -9.07
CA MET A 360 -7.01 25.91 -9.39
C MET A 360 -6.07 26.27 -8.24
N ASP A 361 -6.25 27.44 -7.63
CA ASP A 361 -5.48 27.87 -6.46
C ASP A 361 -5.76 26.94 -5.27
N PHE A 362 -7.02 26.54 -5.06
CA PHE A 362 -7.39 25.55 -4.05
C PHE A 362 -6.77 24.16 -4.30
N ILE A 363 -6.59 23.73 -5.54
CA ILE A 363 -6.00 22.41 -5.85
C ILE A 363 -4.47 22.45 -5.79
N GLN A 364 -3.86 23.54 -6.24
CA GLN A 364 -2.43 23.65 -6.43
C GLN A 364 -1.70 24.13 -5.18
N GLU A 365 -2.23 25.13 -4.49
CA GLU A 365 -1.51 25.84 -3.43
C GLU A 365 -1.64 25.12 -2.07
N PRO A 366 -0.53 24.84 -1.36
CA PRO A 366 -0.59 24.28 -0.02
C PRO A 366 -1.39 25.15 0.95
N GLU A 367 -1.22 26.47 0.87
CA GLU A 367 -1.89 27.48 1.70
C GLU A 367 -2.71 28.45 0.81
N PRO A 368 -3.91 28.04 0.37
CA PRO A 368 -4.78 28.89 -0.44
C PRO A 368 -5.37 30.04 0.39
N SER A 369 -5.83 31.11 -0.26
CA SER A 369 -6.45 32.24 0.44
C SER A 369 -7.78 31.84 1.10
N ASP A 370 -8.12 32.42 2.26
CA ASP A 370 -9.41 32.18 2.93
C ASP A 370 -10.61 32.48 2.02
N ALA A 371 -10.45 33.44 1.11
CA ALA A 371 -11.46 33.79 0.11
C ALA A 371 -11.68 32.65 -0.88
N ASP A 372 -10.62 32.02 -1.40
CA ASP A 372 -10.72 30.89 -2.33
C ASP A 372 -11.27 29.65 -1.65
N VAL A 373 -10.85 29.39 -0.41
CA VAL A 373 -11.37 28.29 0.41
C VAL A 373 -12.86 28.45 0.65
N SER A 374 -13.29 29.63 1.13
CA SER A 374 -14.70 29.93 1.37
C SER A 374 -15.52 29.88 0.08
N ASN A 375 -14.97 30.36 -1.04
CA ASN A 375 -15.62 30.31 -2.35
C ASN A 375 -15.86 28.85 -2.81
N VAL A 376 -14.82 28.00 -2.77
CA VAL A 376 -14.95 26.59 -3.17
C VAL A 376 -15.82 25.81 -2.19
N GLN A 377 -15.71 26.06 -0.89
CA GLN A 377 -16.54 25.43 0.14
C GLN A 377 -18.01 25.80 -0.02
N GLY A 378 -18.34 27.08 -0.06
CA GLY A 378 -19.71 27.57 -0.21
C GLY A 378 -20.34 27.13 -1.53
N THR A 379 -19.57 27.17 -2.62
CA THR A 379 -20.05 26.83 -3.96
C THR A 379 -20.26 25.33 -4.16
N PHE A 380 -19.46 24.44 -3.57
CA PHE A 380 -19.58 23.00 -3.82
C PHE A 380 -20.12 22.20 -2.62
N ALA A 381 -20.48 22.83 -1.50
CA ALA A 381 -21.10 22.12 -0.37
C ALA A 381 -22.29 21.25 -0.81
N GLY A 382 -22.24 19.95 -0.48
CA GLY A 382 -23.29 18.97 -0.80
C GLY A 382 -23.36 18.51 -2.27
N THR A 383 -22.43 18.90 -3.14
CA THR A 383 -22.39 18.44 -4.54
C THR A 383 -21.51 17.20 -4.73
N THR A 384 -21.68 16.50 -5.86
CA THR A 384 -20.84 15.36 -6.27
C THR A 384 -19.42 15.78 -6.68
N PHE A 385 -19.18 17.08 -6.94
CA PHE A 385 -17.87 17.61 -7.28
C PHE A 385 -16.98 17.82 -6.05
N ARG A 386 -17.58 18.06 -4.87
CA ARG A 386 -16.85 18.36 -3.64
C ARG A 386 -15.83 17.27 -3.25
N PRO A 387 -16.19 15.97 -3.23
CA PRO A 387 -15.22 14.91 -2.99
C PRO A 387 -14.08 14.90 -4.03
N LYS A 388 -14.40 15.09 -5.31
CA LYS A 388 -13.42 15.10 -6.41
C LYS A 388 -12.42 16.26 -6.28
N LEU A 389 -12.88 17.46 -5.93
CA LEU A 389 -12.01 18.63 -5.71
C LEU A 389 -11.09 18.45 -4.50
N LEU A 390 -11.59 17.87 -3.41
CA LEU A 390 -10.79 17.53 -2.23
C LEU A 390 -9.72 16.49 -2.57
N LEU A 391 -10.07 15.46 -3.35
CA LEU A 391 -9.12 14.46 -3.85
C LEU A 391 -8.04 15.09 -4.72
N LEU A 392 -8.39 15.96 -5.67
CA LEU A 392 -7.40 16.68 -6.48
C LEU A 392 -6.47 17.53 -5.62
N ARG A 393 -7.00 18.24 -4.63
CA ARG A 393 -6.17 18.99 -3.67
C ARG A 393 -5.20 18.06 -2.92
N GLY A 394 -5.67 16.91 -2.44
CA GLY A 394 -4.80 15.91 -1.81
C GLY A 394 -3.69 15.42 -2.75
N LEU A 395 -4.02 15.15 -4.00
CA LEU A 395 -3.09 14.67 -5.02
C LEU A 395 -2.02 15.70 -5.36
N PHE A 396 -2.38 16.99 -5.44
CA PHE A 396 -1.50 18.08 -5.86
C PHE A 396 -0.93 18.89 -4.69
N ALA A 397 -1.73 19.71 -4.01
CA ALA A 397 -1.28 20.58 -2.91
C ALA A 397 -0.65 19.81 -1.73
N CYS A 398 -1.21 18.66 -1.35
CA CYS A 398 -0.67 17.80 -0.29
C CYS A 398 0.42 16.82 -0.77
N GLY A 399 0.80 16.87 -2.06
CA GLY A 399 1.97 16.16 -2.58
C GLY A 399 1.82 14.65 -2.78
N ILE A 400 0.62 14.06 -2.66
CA ILE A 400 0.41 12.60 -2.73
C ILE A 400 0.83 12.03 -4.10
N LEU A 401 0.51 12.71 -5.21
CA LEU A 401 0.90 12.24 -6.54
C LEU A 401 2.43 12.28 -6.72
N LYS A 402 3.07 13.38 -6.31
CA LYS A 402 4.53 13.52 -6.36
C LYS A 402 5.21 12.44 -5.52
N PHE A 403 4.72 12.22 -4.30
CA PHE A 403 5.21 11.20 -3.38
C PHE A 403 5.08 9.78 -3.93
N THR A 404 3.94 9.43 -4.54
CA THR A 404 3.73 8.08 -5.07
C THR A 404 4.53 7.80 -6.35
N LEU A 405 4.73 8.81 -7.21
CA LEU A 405 5.46 8.65 -8.47
C LEU A 405 6.99 8.73 -8.32
N THR A 406 7.51 9.55 -7.41
CA THR A 406 8.97 9.73 -7.23
C THR A 406 9.47 9.21 -5.88
N GLY A 407 8.60 9.20 -4.86
CA GLY A 407 8.92 8.81 -3.49
C GLY A 407 8.76 7.31 -3.22
N LYS A 408 8.27 6.50 -4.17
CA LYS A 408 8.12 5.04 -4.01
C LYS A 408 8.49 4.34 -5.32
N ARG A 409 9.34 3.31 -5.24
CA ARG A 409 9.77 2.49 -6.38
C ARG A 409 9.05 1.15 -6.37
N TRP A 410 8.43 0.79 -7.50
CA TRP A 410 7.74 -0.48 -7.66
C TRP A 410 8.72 -1.66 -7.52
N LEU A 411 8.27 -2.74 -6.87
CA LEU A 411 9.03 -3.91 -6.42
C LEU A 411 10.20 -3.62 -5.47
N VAL A 412 10.46 -2.38 -5.06
CA VAL A 412 11.52 -2.02 -4.09
C VAL A 412 10.91 -1.49 -2.80
N ASP A 413 10.05 -0.49 -2.90
CA ASP A 413 9.35 0.12 -1.78
C ASP A 413 7.89 -0.39 -1.67
N TYR A 414 7.29 -0.89 -2.76
CA TYR A 414 5.91 -1.36 -2.79
C TYR A 414 5.61 -2.37 -3.92
N GLY A 415 4.51 -3.11 -3.77
CA GLY A 415 3.98 -4.03 -4.78
C GLY A 415 2.85 -4.89 -4.23
N LEU A 416 2.44 -5.94 -4.96
CA LEU A 416 1.38 -6.85 -4.50
C LEU A 416 1.93 -7.94 -3.57
N HIS A 417 1.07 -8.46 -2.68
CA HIS A 417 1.32 -9.68 -1.91
C HIS A 417 0.15 -10.64 -2.11
N VAL A 418 0.17 -11.35 -3.24
CA VAL A 418 -0.98 -12.08 -3.82
C VAL A 418 -1.66 -13.05 -2.83
N SER A 419 -0.92 -13.67 -1.92
CA SER A 419 -1.47 -14.61 -0.93
C SER A 419 -2.10 -13.95 0.30
N ARG A 420 -1.82 -12.67 0.57
CA ARG A 420 -2.24 -11.97 1.80
C ARG A 420 -3.29 -10.91 1.54
N CYS A 421 -3.00 -9.97 0.64
CA CYS A 421 -3.79 -8.76 0.45
C CYS A 421 -3.90 -8.43 -1.03
N VAL A 422 -5.08 -7.96 -1.44
CA VAL A 422 -5.35 -7.54 -2.82
C VAL A 422 -4.86 -6.12 -3.10
N MET A 423 -4.58 -5.32 -2.07
CA MET A 423 -4.03 -3.96 -2.16
C MET A 423 -2.50 -4.00 -2.17
N ALA A 424 -1.87 -2.93 -2.66
CA ALA A 424 -0.42 -2.78 -2.59
C ALA A 424 0.06 -2.66 -1.14
N VAL A 425 1.22 -3.27 -0.87
CA VAL A 425 1.83 -3.32 0.46
C VAL A 425 3.26 -2.78 0.40
N PRO A 426 3.82 -2.27 1.52
CA PRO A 426 5.22 -1.88 1.61
C PRO A 426 6.14 -3.09 1.38
N TYR A 427 7.30 -2.86 0.77
CA TYR A 427 8.33 -3.88 0.56
C TYR A 427 9.51 -3.60 1.48
N ARG A 428 10.06 -4.67 2.08
CA ARG A 428 11.23 -4.57 2.97
C ARG A 428 12.54 -4.48 2.18
N ALA A 429 12.52 -5.10 1.01
CA ALA A 429 13.60 -5.10 0.04
C ALA A 429 13.01 -5.43 -1.34
N LYS A 430 13.86 -5.33 -2.37
CA LYS A 430 13.53 -5.74 -3.73
C LYS A 430 12.83 -7.11 -3.78
N GLY A 431 11.58 -7.14 -4.28
CA GLY A 431 10.78 -8.36 -4.46
C GLY A 431 10.27 -9.01 -3.18
N VAL A 432 10.56 -8.43 -2.00
CA VAL A 432 10.19 -9.00 -0.70
C VAL A 432 9.12 -8.12 -0.06
N PRO A 433 7.83 -8.48 -0.22
CA PRO A 433 6.75 -7.73 0.40
C PRO A 433 6.82 -7.84 1.92
N SER A 434 6.38 -6.80 2.61
CA SER A 434 6.20 -6.86 4.06
C SER A 434 5.04 -7.80 4.39
N GLU A 435 5.31 -8.70 5.33
CA GLU A 435 4.40 -9.76 5.75
C GLU A 435 3.10 -9.23 6.34
N ASN A 436 3.13 -8.12 7.07
CA ASN A 436 1.95 -7.61 7.76
C ASN A 436 1.74 -6.10 7.59
N ALA A 437 2.70 -5.36 7.02
CA ALA A 437 2.57 -3.91 6.88
C ALA A 437 1.64 -3.51 5.73
N GLU A 438 0.96 -2.39 5.88
CA GLU A 438 0.10 -1.71 4.91
C GLU A 438 0.44 -0.21 4.91
N PHE A 439 0.04 0.53 3.87
CA PHE A 439 0.20 1.98 3.84
C PHE A 439 -0.87 2.64 4.72
N GLY A 440 -0.47 3.53 5.63
CA GLY A 440 -1.38 4.20 6.55
C GLY A 440 -2.31 5.21 5.87
N HIS A 441 -1.85 5.87 4.80
CA HIS A 441 -2.65 6.84 4.05
C HIS A 441 -3.49 6.17 2.94
N PRO A 442 -4.83 6.32 2.93
CA PRO A 442 -5.71 5.60 1.99
C PRO A 442 -5.41 5.92 0.51
N ASP A 443 -5.22 7.19 0.15
CA ASP A 443 -5.00 7.56 -1.25
C ASP A 443 -3.61 7.18 -1.78
N VAL A 444 -2.60 7.10 -0.90
CA VAL A 444 -1.30 6.50 -1.23
C VAL A 444 -1.50 5.01 -1.55
N ALA A 445 -2.23 4.28 -0.69
CA ALA A 445 -2.52 2.86 -0.91
C ALA A 445 -3.27 2.64 -2.23
N ILE A 446 -4.26 3.48 -2.56
CA ILE A 446 -5.04 3.37 -3.81
C ILE A 446 -4.14 3.58 -5.04
N ILE A 447 -3.34 4.64 -5.08
CA ILE A 447 -2.46 4.93 -6.25
C ILE A 447 -1.43 3.81 -6.43
N LEU A 448 -0.75 3.40 -5.35
CA LEU A 448 0.25 2.34 -5.41
C LEU A 448 -0.39 1.00 -5.80
N THR A 449 -1.64 0.74 -5.41
CA THR A 449 -2.41 -0.43 -5.86
C THR A 449 -2.67 -0.36 -7.36
N CYS A 450 -3.21 0.76 -7.86
CA CYS A 450 -3.41 0.96 -9.30
C CYS A 450 -2.11 0.72 -10.08
N LEU A 451 -1.02 1.39 -9.70
CA LEU A 451 0.29 1.23 -10.34
C LEU A 451 0.79 -0.22 -10.30
N SER A 452 0.65 -0.92 -9.17
CA SER A 452 1.09 -2.32 -9.05
C SER A 452 0.37 -3.24 -10.02
N TYR A 453 -0.96 -3.13 -10.15
CA TYR A 453 -1.72 -3.91 -11.13
C TYR A 453 -1.44 -3.49 -12.57
N TYR A 454 -1.28 -2.19 -12.82
CA TYR A 454 -0.94 -1.70 -14.16
C TYR A 454 0.43 -2.21 -14.64
N TYR A 455 1.37 -2.35 -13.72
CA TYR A 455 2.69 -2.88 -14.01
C TYR A 455 2.69 -4.41 -14.08
N GLU A 456 2.04 -5.13 -13.17
CA GLU A 456 2.08 -6.60 -13.14
C GLU A 456 1.14 -7.25 -14.18
N GLY A 457 0.03 -6.58 -14.48
CA GLY A 457 -1.07 -7.09 -15.31
C GLY A 457 -1.91 -8.14 -14.59
N LEU A 458 -3.07 -8.47 -15.16
CA LEU A 458 -3.98 -9.46 -14.59
C LEU A 458 -3.54 -10.90 -14.88
N THR A 459 -3.83 -11.79 -13.94
CA THR A 459 -3.78 -13.24 -14.16
C THR A 459 -4.95 -13.71 -15.02
N PHE A 460 -4.84 -14.90 -15.61
CA PHE A 460 -5.91 -15.48 -16.40
C PHE A 460 -7.23 -15.63 -15.63
N GLN A 461 -7.15 -16.04 -14.36
CA GLN A 461 -8.34 -16.18 -13.51
C GLN A 461 -9.03 -14.83 -13.30
N GLN A 462 -8.26 -13.78 -13.02
CA GLN A 462 -8.81 -12.44 -12.81
C GLN A 462 -9.51 -11.89 -14.06
N ILE A 463 -8.97 -12.17 -15.26
CA ILE A 463 -9.66 -11.81 -16.51
C ILE A 463 -10.95 -12.62 -16.69
N SER A 464 -10.92 -13.91 -16.37
CA SER A 464 -12.13 -14.75 -16.41
C SER A 464 -13.23 -14.21 -15.47
N ASP A 465 -12.84 -13.73 -14.29
CA ASP A 465 -13.75 -13.11 -13.32
C ASP A 465 -14.32 -11.79 -13.89
N CYS A 466 -13.49 -10.98 -14.57
CA CYS A 466 -13.94 -9.78 -15.27
C CYS A 466 -15.00 -10.08 -16.32
N PHE A 467 -14.79 -11.09 -17.19
CA PHE A 467 -15.79 -11.45 -18.20
C PHE A 467 -17.07 -12.01 -17.58
N THR A 468 -16.97 -12.74 -16.47
CA THR A 468 -18.13 -13.24 -15.73
C THR A 468 -18.99 -12.11 -15.18
N LEU A 469 -18.35 -11.04 -14.70
CA LEU A 469 -19.06 -9.85 -14.24
C LEU A 469 -19.56 -9.01 -15.42
N LEU A 470 -18.76 -8.85 -16.48
CA LEU A 470 -19.14 -8.15 -17.71
C LEU A 470 -20.41 -8.74 -18.33
N ALA A 471 -20.56 -10.07 -18.35
CA ALA A 471 -21.76 -10.74 -18.88
C ALA A 471 -23.07 -10.35 -18.14
N LYS A 472 -22.97 -9.72 -16.96
CA LYS A 472 -24.09 -9.21 -16.17
C LYS A 472 -24.33 -7.70 -16.38
N ASP A 473 -23.50 -7.02 -17.17
CA ASP A 473 -23.65 -5.61 -17.52
C ASP A 473 -24.85 -5.37 -18.45
N ASN A 474 -25.32 -4.12 -18.53
CA ASN A 474 -26.42 -3.72 -19.40
C ASN A 474 -26.01 -3.67 -20.88
N ASP A 475 -24.78 -3.24 -21.17
CA ASP A 475 -24.23 -3.21 -22.52
C ASP A 475 -22.81 -3.83 -22.53
N PRO A 476 -22.73 -5.17 -22.35
CA PRO A 476 -21.45 -5.85 -22.27
C PRO A 476 -20.64 -5.73 -23.56
N ALA A 477 -21.32 -5.58 -24.70
CA ALA A 477 -20.67 -5.39 -25.99
C ALA A 477 -19.96 -4.02 -26.06
N SER A 478 -20.63 -2.93 -25.65
CA SER A 478 -20.00 -1.60 -25.62
C SER A 478 -18.86 -1.53 -24.61
N ALA A 479 -19.03 -2.10 -23.41
CA ALA A 479 -17.98 -2.14 -22.41
C ALA A 479 -16.75 -2.95 -22.89
N PHE A 480 -16.98 -4.07 -23.59
CA PHE A 480 -15.90 -4.81 -24.23
C PHE A 480 -15.20 -4.01 -25.35
N GLN A 481 -15.94 -3.23 -26.14
CA GLN A 481 -15.33 -2.35 -27.15
C GLN A 481 -14.39 -1.32 -26.52
N THR A 482 -14.76 -0.75 -25.37
CA THR A 482 -13.87 0.14 -24.61
C THR A 482 -12.61 -0.60 -24.17
N TRP A 483 -12.72 -1.84 -23.68
CA TRP A 483 -11.57 -2.64 -23.25
C TRP A 483 -10.55 -2.91 -24.35
N ILE A 484 -10.99 -2.93 -25.61
CA ILE A 484 -10.12 -3.23 -26.76
C ILE A 484 -9.79 -2.01 -27.61
N GLU A 485 -10.26 -0.81 -27.24
CA GLU A 485 -10.15 0.39 -28.08
C GLU A 485 -8.71 0.61 -28.56
N ASP A 486 -7.76 0.59 -27.63
CA ASP A 486 -6.34 0.83 -27.92
C ASP A 486 -5.65 -0.35 -28.62
N CYS A 487 -6.21 -1.57 -28.54
CA CYS A 487 -5.58 -2.80 -29.04
C CYS A 487 -6.34 -3.54 -30.13
N ALA A 488 -7.45 -3.01 -30.63
CA ALA A 488 -8.36 -3.71 -31.54
C ALA A 488 -7.65 -4.21 -32.80
N MET A 489 -6.66 -3.47 -33.30
CA MET A 489 -5.92 -3.82 -34.52
C MET A 489 -5.03 -5.05 -34.34
N ASP A 490 -4.50 -5.28 -33.14
CA ASP A 490 -3.65 -6.42 -32.81
C ASP A 490 -4.45 -7.68 -32.46
N LEU A 491 -5.77 -7.54 -32.26
CA LEU A 491 -6.68 -8.65 -32.02
C LEU A 491 -7.18 -9.27 -33.35
N PRO A 492 -7.34 -10.61 -33.42
CA PRO A 492 -7.95 -11.27 -34.56
C PRO A 492 -9.37 -10.75 -34.85
N ASN A 493 -9.71 -10.52 -36.12
CA ASN A 493 -11.01 -9.94 -36.53
C ASN A 493 -12.22 -10.59 -35.86
N GLY A 494 -12.26 -11.93 -35.82
CA GLY A 494 -13.37 -12.68 -35.20
C GLY A 494 -13.48 -12.53 -33.68
N MET A 495 -12.45 -12.02 -33.01
CA MET A 495 -12.38 -11.81 -31.55
C MET A 495 -12.46 -10.34 -31.16
N ARG A 496 -12.74 -9.44 -32.11
CA ARG A 496 -13.00 -8.01 -31.83
C ARG A 496 -14.42 -7.76 -31.33
N ALA A 497 -15.32 -8.73 -31.47
CA ALA A 497 -16.67 -8.68 -30.92
C ALA A 497 -16.80 -9.62 -29.73
N LEU A 498 -17.55 -9.21 -28.71
CA LEU A 498 -17.78 -10.03 -27.51
C LEU A 498 -18.39 -11.39 -27.85
N SER A 499 -19.25 -11.47 -28.86
CA SER A 499 -19.87 -12.72 -29.34
C SER A 499 -18.86 -13.73 -29.90
N GLY A 500 -17.68 -13.27 -30.30
CA GLY A 500 -16.59 -14.12 -30.79
C GLY A 500 -15.55 -14.50 -29.73
N ILE A 501 -15.72 -14.05 -28.48
CA ILE A 501 -14.84 -14.40 -27.38
C ILE A 501 -15.30 -15.69 -26.71
N ASN A 502 -14.42 -16.69 -26.70
CA ASN A 502 -14.53 -17.86 -25.85
C ASN A 502 -13.26 -17.99 -24.99
N ILE A 503 -13.40 -17.79 -23.69
CA ILE A 503 -12.28 -17.75 -22.72
C ILE A 503 -11.61 -19.14 -22.58
N GLU A 504 -12.36 -20.22 -22.84
CA GLU A 504 -11.84 -21.58 -22.76
C GLU A 504 -10.93 -21.94 -23.95
N ASP A 505 -11.05 -21.20 -25.06
CA ASP A 505 -10.30 -21.45 -26.29
C ASP A 505 -8.80 -21.18 -26.12
N GLN A 506 -7.98 -22.06 -26.69
CA GLN A 506 -6.52 -21.90 -26.75
C GLN A 506 -6.13 -20.67 -27.57
N ALA A 507 -6.92 -20.30 -28.59
CA ALA A 507 -6.68 -19.10 -29.36
C ALA A 507 -6.83 -17.82 -28.49
N PHE A 508 -7.80 -17.78 -27.58
CA PHE A 508 -7.94 -16.68 -26.62
C PHE A 508 -6.72 -16.62 -25.69
N LYS A 509 -6.35 -17.75 -25.09
CA LYS A 509 -5.21 -17.84 -24.14
C LYS A 509 -3.87 -17.42 -24.75
N SER A 510 -3.63 -17.76 -26.01
CA SER A 510 -2.35 -17.50 -26.68
C SER A 510 -2.28 -16.14 -27.37
N LYS A 511 -3.41 -15.57 -27.84
CA LYS A 511 -3.42 -14.33 -28.65
C LYS A 511 -4.11 -13.14 -27.99
N VAL A 512 -5.17 -13.36 -27.24
CA VAL A 512 -6.00 -12.27 -26.68
C VAL A 512 -5.61 -11.97 -25.23
N PHE A 513 -5.47 -13.00 -24.41
CA PHE A 513 -5.09 -12.88 -23.00
C PHE A 513 -3.78 -12.07 -22.78
N PRO A 514 -2.68 -12.29 -23.52
CA PRO A 514 -1.43 -11.55 -23.32
C PRO A 514 -1.56 -10.04 -23.56
N ILE A 515 -2.55 -9.62 -24.37
CA ILE A 515 -2.87 -8.22 -24.66
C ILE A 515 -3.81 -7.67 -23.59
N LEU A 516 -4.96 -8.34 -23.38
CA LEU A 516 -6.01 -7.88 -22.45
C LEU A 516 -5.52 -7.74 -21.01
N ARG A 517 -4.57 -8.57 -20.57
CA ARG A 517 -4.04 -8.50 -19.19
C ARG A 517 -3.39 -7.18 -18.82
N TYR A 518 -2.97 -6.41 -19.82
CA TYR A 518 -2.34 -5.11 -19.66
C TYR A 518 -3.23 -3.94 -20.09
N GLN A 519 -4.42 -4.21 -20.64
CA GLN A 519 -5.36 -3.16 -21.03
C GLN A 519 -5.86 -2.43 -19.79
N LYS A 520 -5.62 -1.11 -19.75
CA LYS A 520 -5.92 -0.30 -18.57
C LYS A 520 -7.40 -0.32 -18.22
N ASP A 521 -8.32 -0.27 -19.19
CA ASP A 521 -9.75 -0.31 -18.90
C ASP A 521 -10.20 -1.64 -18.25
N VAL A 522 -9.58 -2.76 -18.63
CA VAL A 522 -9.82 -4.07 -17.99
C VAL A 522 -9.25 -4.08 -16.57
N LEU A 523 -8.07 -3.50 -16.38
CA LEU A 523 -7.43 -3.34 -15.07
C LEU A 523 -8.26 -2.45 -14.15
N ASP A 524 -8.74 -1.30 -14.62
CA ASP A 524 -9.60 -0.38 -13.87
C ASP A 524 -10.93 -1.04 -13.50
N PHE A 525 -11.50 -1.83 -14.41
CA PHE A 525 -12.70 -2.62 -14.15
C PHE A 525 -12.46 -3.66 -13.05
N TYR A 526 -11.34 -4.41 -13.12
CA TYR A 526 -10.98 -5.38 -12.08
C TYR A 526 -10.74 -4.70 -10.73
N LEU A 527 -9.94 -3.62 -10.72
CA LEU A 527 -9.61 -2.85 -9.53
C LEU A 527 -10.87 -2.31 -8.84
N THR A 528 -11.80 -1.73 -9.60
CA THR A 528 -13.04 -1.15 -9.07
C THR A 528 -13.95 -2.21 -8.46
N ASN A 529 -14.17 -3.32 -9.17
CA ASN A 529 -15.21 -4.28 -8.79
C ASN A 529 -14.74 -5.39 -7.84
N PHE A 530 -13.44 -5.72 -7.84
CA PHE A 530 -12.89 -6.82 -7.05
C PHE A 530 -11.91 -6.36 -5.99
N VAL A 531 -11.00 -5.44 -6.32
CA VAL A 531 -9.92 -5.01 -5.41
C VAL A 531 -10.42 -3.99 -4.41
N PHE A 532 -10.89 -2.81 -4.85
CA PHE A 532 -11.31 -1.74 -3.95
C PHE A 532 -12.63 -2.06 -3.25
N ALA A 533 -13.57 -2.74 -3.91
CA ALA A 533 -14.80 -3.21 -3.27
C ALA A 533 -14.53 -4.05 -2.00
N LYS A 534 -13.44 -4.84 -2.01
CA LYS A 534 -13.00 -5.68 -0.89
C LYS A 534 -11.99 -4.99 0.03
N GLY A 535 -10.97 -4.36 -0.54
CA GLY A 535 -9.77 -3.88 0.18
C GLY A 535 -9.78 -2.40 0.57
N ALA A 536 -10.60 -1.55 -0.06
CA ALA A 536 -10.72 -0.14 0.30
C ALA A 536 -11.69 0.02 1.49
N LYS A 537 -11.24 -0.42 2.66
CA LYS A 537 -11.99 -0.38 3.91
C LYS A 537 -11.23 0.35 5.00
N GLU A 538 -11.96 0.90 5.95
CA GLU A 538 -11.41 1.55 7.14
C GLU A 538 -12.20 1.15 8.39
N PHE A 539 -11.63 1.48 9.55
CA PHE A 539 -12.27 1.31 10.84
C PHE A 539 -12.40 2.67 11.52
N PRO A 540 -13.42 2.88 12.37
CA PRO A 540 -13.64 4.19 12.99
C PRO A 540 -12.52 4.60 13.95
N ARG A 541 -11.90 3.64 14.63
CA ARG A 541 -10.90 3.88 15.69
C ARG A 541 -9.76 2.89 15.59
N LYS A 542 -8.59 3.25 16.12
CA LYS A 542 -7.43 2.37 16.28
C LYS A 542 -6.80 2.47 17.66
N LEU A 543 -6.13 1.40 18.08
CA LEU A 543 -5.08 1.44 19.09
C LEU A 543 -3.74 1.28 18.38
N SER A 544 -2.76 2.12 18.72
CA SER A 544 -1.46 2.10 18.05
C SER A 544 -0.29 2.06 19.03
N THR A 545 0.80 1.46 18.57
CA THR A 545 2.12 1.44 19.23
C THR A 545 3.22 1.59 18.18
N SER A 546 4.36 2.18 18.53
CA SER A 546 5.46 2.43 17.59
C SER A 546 6.83 2.12 18.20
N ALA A 547 7.91 2.42 17.48
CA ALA A 547 9.28 2.34 18.01
C ALA A 547 9.49 3.08 19.34
N TRP A 548 8.70 4.13 19.62
CA TRP A 548 8.75 4.86 20.90
C TRP A 548 8.36 4.03 22.11
N ASP A 549 7.58 2.98 21.91
CA ASP A 549 7.15 2.07 22.97
C ASP A 549 8.25 1.10 23.38
N LEU A 550 9.14 0.70 22.47
CA LEU A 550 10.08 -0.38 22.75
C LEU A 550 11.04 -0.08 23.93
N PRO A 551 11.69 1.10 24.00
CA PRO A 551 12.58 1.38 25.12
C PRO A 551 11.82 1.48 26.44
N SER A 552 12.34 0.83 27.45
CA SER A 552 11.82 0.85 28.83
C SER A 552 11.67 2.26 29.38
N ARG A 553 10.67 2.46 30.23
CA ARG A 553 10.41 3.76 30.87
C ARG A 553 11.48 4.12 31.89
N SER A 554 11.64 5.42 32.15
CA SER A 554 12.45 5.93 33.26
C SER A 554 12.00 5.27 34.57
N SER A 555 12.94 4.86 35.43
CA SER A 555 12.75 4.10 36.69
C SER A 555 12.54 2.59 36.59
N LEU A 556 12.41 2.04 35.38
CA LEU A 556 12.36 0.58 35.15
C LEU A 556 13.74 0.02 34.81
N ARG A 557 13.81 -1.29 34.54
CA ARG A 557 15.03 -1.94 34.03
C ARG A 557 15.37 -1.31 32.68
N PRO A 558 16.61 -0.85 32.46
CA PRO A 558 16.92 -0.10 31.25
C PRO A 558 16.86 -0.99 29.99
N THR A 559 16.77 -0.36 28.83
CA THR A 559 16.92 -1.00 27.52
C THR A 559 18.28 -0.63 26.97
N THR A 560 19.03 -1.62 26.52
CA THR A 560 20.36 -1.40 25.97
C THR A 560 20.47 -2.07 24.61
N GLY A 561 21.49 -1.74 23.81
CA GLY A 561 21.63 -2.42 22.53
C GLY A 561 22.79 -1.91 21.70
N PHE A 562 22.88 -2.47 20.49
CA PHE A 562 23.89 -2.09 19.53
C PHE A 562 23.28 -1.61 18.23
N SER A 563 23.88 -0.57 17.67
CA SER A 563 23.58 -0.09 16.32
C SER A 563 24.68 -0.54 15.35
N GLY A 564 24.28 -0.81 14.10
CA GLY A 564 25.17 -0.88 12.94
C GLY A 564 25.95 0.42 12.72
N THR A 565 25.30 1.54 12.99
CA THR A 565 25.67 2.84 12.44
C THR A 565 25.38 3.98 13.40
N ASN A 566 25.59 5.22 12.94
CA ASN A 566 25.43 6.44 13.75
C ASN A 566 24.39 7.40 13.18
N ASP A 567 23.89 7.19 11.95
CA ASP A 567 23.11 8.23 11.29
C ASP A 567 21.69 8.34 11.88
N ASN A 568 21.08 7.22 12.28
CA ASN A 568 19.73 7.18 12.85
C ASN A 568 19.64 7.74 14.29
N ARG A 569 20.75 8.15 14.91
CA ARG A 569 20.78 8.64 16.30
C ARG A 569 19.83 9.80 16.58
N PHE A 570 19.53 10.61 15.55
CA PHE A 570 18.68 11.80 15.65
C PHE A 570 17.18 11.46 15.68
N LEU A 571 16.81 10.27 15.19
CA LEU A 571 15.43 9.77 15.17
C LEU A 571 15.19 8.67 16.23
N LEU A 572 16.12 8.50 17.18
CA LEU A 572 15.88 7.63 18.33
C LEU A 572 14.78 8.24 19.24
N PRO A 573 13.91 7.40 19.84
CA PRO A 573 12.98 7.87 20.88
C PRO A 573 13.72 8.63 21.99
N ARG A 574 13.14 9.71 22.52
CA ARG A 574 13.81 10.60 23.50
C ARG A 574 14.19 9.93 24.83
N ASN A 575 13.64 8.75 25.11
CA ASN A 575 13.95 7.94 26.29
C ASN A 575 15.15 7.00 26.08
N ILE A 576 15.76 6.94 24.89
CA ILE A 576 16.98 6.17 24.59
C ILE A 576 18.02 7.04 23.88
N GLN A 577 19.29 6.85 24.21
CA GLN A 577 20.36 7.67 23.65
C GLN A 577 21.50 6.80 23.14
N GLN A 578 22.10 7.20 22.03
CA GLN A 578 23.36 6.62 21.58
C GLN A 578 24.53 7.24 22.35
N LYS A 579 25.33 6.42 23.05
CA LYS A 579 26.49 6.88 23.85
C LYS A 579 27.72 6.02 23.58
N ASP A 580 28.34 6.27 22.44
CA ASP A 580 29.49 5.50 21.98
C ASP A 580 30.71 5.65 22.90
N LEU A 581 31.52 4.60 22.97
CA LEU A 581 32.78 4.63 23.70
C LEU A 581 33.79 5.47 22.92
N ARG A 582 34.57 6.33 23.60
CA ARG A 582 35.54 7.23 22.95
C ARG A 582 36.50 6.50 22.00
N HIS A 583 36.94 5.30 22.37
CA HIS A 583 37.85 4.50 21.55
C HIS A 583 37.17 3.89 20.32
N LEU A 584 35.84 3.92 20.20
CA LEU A 584 35.08 3.46 19.04
C LEU A 584 34.71 4.60 18.08
N HIS A 585 34.88 5.88 18.46
CA HIS A 585 34.51 7.01 17.59
C HIS A 585 35.21 6.99 16.21
N HIS A 586 36.45 6.48 16.15
CA HIS A 586 37.22 6.40 14.90
C HIS A 586 36.64 5.40 13.89
N THR A 587 35.79 4.46 14.33
CA THR A 587 35.29 3.35 13.49
C THR A 587 34.43 3.82 12.33
N ASN A 588 33.65 4.90 12.51
CA ASN A 588 32.90 5.56 11.42
C ASN A 588 33.83 6.11 10.34
N ALA A 589 34.91 6.79 10.76
CA ALA A 589 35.87 7.37 9.84
C ALA A 589 36.74 6.30 9.16
N LEU A 590 36.97 5.16 9.82
CA LEU A 590 37.78 4.07 9.29
C LEU A 590 37.17 3.45 8.03
N VAL A 591 35.87 3.16 8.03
CA VAL A 591 35.25 2.57 6.83
C VAL A 591 35.26 3.56 5.67
N LEU A 592 34.99 4.84 5.95
CA LEU A 592 35.08 5.90 4.95
C LEU A 592 36.51 6.05 4.42
N SER A 593 37.54 5.95 5.28
CA SER A 593 38.93 6.02 4.83
C SER A 593 39.29 4.84 3.92
N HIS A 594 38.77 3.64 4.19
CA HIS A 594 38.94 2.47 3.32
C HIS A 594 38.31 2.70 1.94
N LEU A 595 37.07 3.22 1.89
CA LEU A 595 36.38 3.53 0.64
C LEU A 595 37.04 4.66 -0.16
N LEU A 596 37.86 5.48 0.48
CA LEU A 596 38.64 6.56 -0.13
C LEU A 596 40.07 6.13 -0.53
N GLN A 597 40.47 4.88 -0.28
CA GLN A 597 41.75 4.35 -0.76
C GLN A 597 41.77 4.25 -2.29
N GLN A 598 42.97 4.31 -2.88
CA GLN A 598 43.15 4.42 -4.33
C GLN A 598 42.53 3.25 -5.12
N GLU A 599 42.56 2.05 -4.56
CA GLU A 599 41.93 0.85 -5.13
C GLU A 599 40.39 0.92 -5.19
N ASN A 600 39.77 1.77 -4.37
CA ASN A 600 38.32 1.92 -4.23
C ASN A 600 37.77 3.20 -4.88
N ARG A 601 38.63 4.00 -5.54
CA ARG A 601 38.25 5.27 -6.19
C ARG A 601 37.42 5.09 -7.45
N LYS A 602 37.49 3.92 -8.09
CA LYS A 602 36.87 3.69 -9.39
C LYS A 602 35.35 3.68 -9.30
N CYS A 603 34.71 4.53 -10.09
CA CYS A 603 33.28 4.48 -10.39
C CYS A 603 33.08 4.21 -11.88
N VAL A 604 32.03 3.47 -12.21
CA VAL A 604 31.62 3.14 -13.58
C VAL A 604 30.19 3.60 -13.76
N ILE A 605 29.88 4.27 -14.88
CA ILE A 605 28.54 4.72 -15.19
C ILE A 605 27.82 3.62 -15.98
N ALA A 606 26.70 3.13 -15.47
CA ALA A 606 25.84 2.14 -16.11
C ALA A 606 24.82 2.82 -17.03
N GLU A 607 25.32 3.43 -18.09
CA GLU A 607 24.55 4.22 -19.06
C GLU A 607 24.83 3.72 -20.48
N GLY A 608 23.77 3.50 -21.25
CA GLY A 608 23.88 3.12 -22.67
C GLY A 608 24.27 4.31 -23.56
N PRO A 609 24.53 4.09 -24.87
CA PRO A 609 24.94 5.15 -25.80
C PRO A 609 23.96 6.33 -25.88
N SER A 610 22.67 6.07 -25.65
CA SER A 610 21.58 7.04 -25.65
C SER A 610 21.36 7.76 -24.31
N GLY A 611 22.21 7.53 -23.31
CA GLY A 611 22.05 8.11 -21.98
C GLY A 611 21.07 7.38 -21.05
N ARG A 612 20.60 6.21 -21.47
CA ARG A 612 19.56 5.41 -20.80
C ARG A 612 20.14 4.36 -19.86
N GLN A 613 19.28 3.85 -18.98
CA GLN A 613 19.62 2.75 -18.11
C GLN A 613 19.97 1.48 -18.90
N LEU A 614 21.01 0.76 -18.46
CA LEU A 614 21.38 -0.52 -19.05
C LEU A 614 20.41 -1.62 -18.65
N GLU A 615 20.07 -2.50 -19.59
CA GLU A 615 19.36 -3.74 -19.27
C GLU A 615 20.23 -4.64 -18.37
N THR A 616 19.59 -5.55 -17.63
CA THR A 616 20.30 -6.50 -16.73
C THR A 616 21.41 -7.24 -17.48
N GLY A 617 21.20 -7.54 -18.76
CA GLY A 617 22.20 -8.19 -19.58
C GLY A 617 23.49 -7.38 -19.72
N GLN A 618 23.33 -6.14 -20.19
CA GLN A 618 24.40 -5.18 -20.46
C GLN A 618 25.09 -4.73 -19.17
N LEU A 619 24.35 -4.62 -18.07
CA LEU A 619 24.91 -4.35 -16.75
C LEU A 619 25.92 -5.44 -16.33
N LEU A 620 25.55 -6.71 -16.49
CA LEU A 620 26.45 -7.83 -16.14
C LEU A 620 27.70 -7.84 -17.02
N ASP A 621 27.56 -7.49 -18.31
CA ASP A 621 28.70 -7.34 -19.22
C ASP A 621 29.64 -6.20 -18.78
N LEU A 622 29.08 -5.08 -18.33
CA LEU A 622 29.83 -3.96 -17.78
C LEU A 622 30.57 -4.35 -16.48
N VAL A 623 29.93 -5.12 -15.60
CA VAL A 623 30.53 -5.63 -14.36
C VAL A 623 31.71 -6.57 -14.65
N LEU A 624 31.56 -7.49 -15.62
CA LEU A 624 32.62 -8.41 -16.02
C LEU A 624 33.80 -7.68 -16.69
N SER A 625 33.51 -6.80 -17.64
CA SER A 625 34.54 -6.16 -18.48
C SER A 625 35.25 -4.98 -17.78
N GLN A 626 34.49 -4.06 -17.17
CA GLN A 626 35.05 -2.82 -16.63
C GLN A 626 35.36 -2.92 -15.14
N CYS A 627 34.47 -3.51 -14.34
CA CYS A 627 34.72 -3.66 -12.90
C CYS A 627 35.70 -4.81 -12.62
N LYS A 628 35.64 -5.88 -13.43
CA LYS A 628 36.33 -7.17 -13.17
C LYS A 628 36.01 -7.71 -11.78
N ALA A 629 34.74 -7.60 -11.39
CA ALA A 629 34.28 -7.98 -10.06
C ALA A 629 33.81 -9.43 -10.02
N ARG A 630 34.08 -10.12 -8.92
CA ARG A 630 33.60 -11.49 -8.63
C ARG A 630 32.35 -11.49 -7.76
N VAL A 631 32.08 -10.37 -7.10
CA VAL A 631 30.90 -10.16 -6.25
C VAL A 631 30.10 -8.99 -6.81
N LEU A 632 28.80 -9.15 -6.94
CA LEU A 632 27.88 -8.08 -7.32
C LEU A 632 26.90 -7.89 -6.16
N ILE A 633 26.88 -6.68 -5.59
CA ILE A 633 25.97 -6.32 -4.51
C ILE A 633 24.99 -5.28 -5.06
N ASP A 634 23.73 -5.69 -5.25
CA ASP A 634 22.68 -4.84 -5.81
C ASP A 634 21.99 -3.98 -4.73
N VAL A 635 22.75 -3.09 -4.09
CA VAL A 635 22.25 -2.22 -3.01
C VAL A 635 21.20 -1.24 -3.52
N GLY A 636 21.39 -0.73 -4.73
CA GLY A 636 20.50 0.20 -5.40
C GLY A 636 19.19 -0.41 -5.89
N ALA A 637 19.02 -1.74 -5.78
CA ALA A 637 17.91 -2.49 -6.39
C ALA A 637 17.73 -2.11 -7.85
N HIS A 638 18.80 -2.23 -8.64
CA HIS A 638 18.82 -1.88 -10.06
C HIS A 638 18.28 -3.01 -10.93
N ILE A 639 18.53 -4.26 -10.53
CA ILE A 639 18.08 -5.45 -11.24
C ILE A 639 16.67 -5.79 -10.73
N ILE A 640 15.63 -5.03 -11.08
CA ILE A 640 14.31 -5.12 -10.43
C ILE A 640 13.51 -6.35 -10.88
N GLU A 641 13.39 -6.59 -12.18
CA GLU A 641 12.46 -7.58 -12.75
C GLU A 641 13.03 -9.01 -12.88
N SER A 642 14.22 -9.29 -12.34
CA SER A 642 14.86 -10.61 -12.42
C SER A 642 14.99 -11.28 -11.05
N HIS A 643 14.68 -12.59 -11.01
CA HIS A 643 14.89 -13.44 -9.84
C HIS A 643 16.39 -13.68 -9.64
N ASN A 644 16.80 -13.84 -8.38
CA ASN A 644 18.22 -14.01 -8.02
C ASN A 644 18.89 -15.17 -8.77
N ARG A 645 18.17 -16.28 -8.94
CA ARG A 645 18.60 -17.43 -9.72
C ARG A 645 18.91 -17.05 -11.17
N SER A 646 17.97 -16.38 -11.83
CA SER A 646 18.12 -15.99 -13.23
C SER A 646 19.30 -15.04 -13.44
N VAL A 647 19.54 -14.13 -12.48
CA VAL A 647 20.72 -13.25 -12.51
C VAL A 647 22.01 -14.05 -12.36
N ALA A 648 22.07 -14.98 -11.41
CA ALA A 648 23.25 -15.82 -11.18
C ALA A 648 23.57 -16.72 -12.39
N GLU A 649 22.56 -17.40 -12.95
CA GLU A 649 22.69 -18.23 -14.15
C GLU A 649 23.13 -17.40 -15.36
N LEU A 650 22.50 -16.23 -15.58
CA LEU A 650 22.84 -15.34 -16.68
C LEU A 650 24.27 -14.79 -16.53
N TRP A 651 24.66 -14.36 -15.33
CA TRP A 651 26.00 -13.85 -15.07
C TRP A 651 27.07 -14.93 -15.26
N LEU A 652 26.81 -16.16 -14.80
CA LEU A 652 27.69 -17.31 -15.01
C LEU A 652 27.82 -17.68 -16.50
N SER A 653 26.72 -17.61 -17.26
CA SER A 653 26.72 -17.91 -18.69
C SER A 653 27.56 -16.91 -19.51
N ARG A 654 27.61 -15.64 -19.08
CA ARG A 654 28.42 -14.59 -19.72
C ARG A 654 29.88 -14.57 -19.27
N ALA A 655 30.19 -15.21 -18.15
CA ALA A 655 31.54 -15.22 -17.60
C ALA A 655 32.47 -16.15 -18.40
N PRO A 656 33.68 -15.67 -18.80
CA PRO A 656 34.64 -16.48 -19.55
C PRO A 656 35.02 -17.76 -18.80
N VAL A 657 35.09 -18.89 -19.50
CA VAL A 657 35.53 -20.17 -18.91
C VAL A 657 37.01 -20.10 -18.51
N GLU A 658 37.81 -19.34 -19.27
CA GLU A 658 39.25 -19.14 -19.08
C GLU A 658 39.59 -18.48 -17.74
N ASP A 659 38.65 -17.75 -17.15
CA ASP A 659 38.80 -17.06 -15.86
C ASP A 659 38.65 -17.99 -14.64
N GLY A 660 38.52 -19.30 -14.85
CA GLY A 660 38.38 -20.31 -13.78
C GLY A 660 37.05 -20.25 -13.04
N ILE A 661 36.04 -19.58 -13.60
CA ILE A 661 34.71 -19.42 -13.02
C ILE A 661 33.86 -20.65 -13.36
N LEU A 662 33.44 -21.40 -12.34
CA LEU A 662 32.71 -22.67 -12.50
C LEU A 662 31.29 -22.65 -11.93
N ALA A 663 31.00 -21.75 -11.00
CA ALA A 663 29.70 -21.67 -10.34
C ALA A 663 29.34 -20.22 -9.97
N ALA A 664 28.07 -19.99 -9.66
CA ALA A 664 27.56 -18.76 -9.08
C ALA A 664 26.77 -19.06 -7.79
N ILE A 665 26.87 -18.16 -6.81
CA ILE A 665 26.24 -18.26 -5.51
C ILE A 665 25.21 -17.15 -5.37
N PHE A 666 24.03 -17.49 -4.89
CA PHE A 666 22.92 -16.56 -4.66
C PHE A 666 22.05 -17.04 -3.49
N PHE A 667 21.08 -16.21 -3.08
CA PHE A 667 20.06 -16.57 -2.10
C PHE A 667 18.74 -16.95 -2.80
N ASN A 668 18.17 -18.10 -2.43
CA ASN A 668 16.85 -18.51 -2.91
C ASN A 668 15.71 -17.82 -2.13
N ASP A 669 14.47 -18.12 -2.48
CA ASP A 669 13.27 -17.53 -1.86
C ASP A 669 13.05 -18.00 -0.40
N GLU A 670 13.82 -18.99 0.07
CA GLU A 670 13.80 -19.50 1.46
C GLU A 670 14.94 -18.90 2.33
N ASP A 671 15.62 -17.85 1.84
CA ASP A 671 16.79 -17.21 2.45
C ASP A 671 18.00 -18.17 2.64
N GLU A 672 18.07 -19.26 1.85
CA GLU A 672 19.19 -20.20 1.87
C GLU A 672 20.26 -19.85 0.82
N VAL A 673 21.53 -20.08 1.18
CA VAL A 673 22.67 -19.88 0.27
C VAL A 673 22.78 -21.04 -0.71
N ILE A 674 22.48 -20.80 -1.98
CA ILE A 674 22.49 -21.80 -3.05
C ILE A 674 23.63 -21.55 -4.03
N VAL A 675 24.21 -22.64 -4.52
CA VAL A 675 25.21 -22.66 -5.60
C VAL A 675 24.57 -23.21 -6.87
N VAL A 676 24.79 -22.54 -8.00
CA VAL A 676 24.46 -23.03 -9.35
C VAL A 676 25.74 -23.23 -10.17
N ASP A 677 25.91 -24.41 -10.76
CA ASP A 677 27.05 -24.69 -11.64
C ASP A 677 26.73 -24.38 -13.12
N ARG A 678 27.73 -24.50 -14.02
CA ARG A 678 27.56 -24.26 -15.47
C ARG A 678 26.60 -25.22 -16.18
N ILE A 679 26.22 -26.33 -15.55
CA ILE A 679 25.26 -27.31 -16.09
C ILE A 679 23.84 -27.00 -15.57
N GLY A 680 23.70 -26.07 -14.63
CA GLY A 680 22.44 -25.65 -14.03
C GLY A 680 22.04 -26.45 -12.79
N ARG A 681 22.96 -27.22 -12.19
CA ARG A 681 22.69 -27.98 -10.96
C ARG A 681 22.71 -27.06 -9.75
N LEU A 682 21.70 -27.20 -8.89
CA LEU A 682 21.54 -26.45 -7.64
C LEU A 682 21.92 -27.29 -6.42
N GLU A 683 22.67 -26.72 -5.48
CA GLU A 683 22.96 -27.32 -4.17
C GLU A 683 23.18 -26.26 -3.06
N PRO A 684 22.86 -26.57 -1.79
CA PRO A 684 23.18 -25.67 -0.68
C PRO A 684 24.69 -25.50 -0.49
N LEU A 685 25.16 -24.27 -0.28
CA LEU A 685 26.59 -23.97 -0.08
C LEU A 685 27.19 -24.75 1.10
N ALA A 686 26.41 -24.99 2.15
CA ALA A 686 26.89 -25.69 3.34
C ALA A 686 27.40 -27.11 3.06
N SER A 687 26.78 -27.80 2.09
CA SER A 687 27.09 -29.16 1.63
C SER A 687 27.87 -29.21 0.31
N SER A 688 28.03 -28.06 -0.36
CA SER A 688 28.70 -27.96 -1.65
C SER A 688 30.22 -28.07 -1.54
N SER A 689 30.85 -28.71 -2.54
CA SER A 689 32.31 -28.69 -2.69
C SER A 689 32.88 -27.28 -2.96
N PHE A 690 32.03 -26.34 -3.42
CA PHE A 690 32.42 -24.96 -3.67
C PHE A 690 32.63 -24.13 -2.40
N LYS A 691 32.18 -24.61 -1.23
CA LYS A 691 32.41 -23.95 0.06
C LYS A 691 33.89 -23.72 0.37
N GLN A 692 34.75 -24.62 -0.11
CA GLN A 692 36.20 -24.52 0.04
C GLN A 692 36.89 -23.88 -1.17
N ARG A 693 36.15 -23.58 -2.25
CA ARG A 693 36.64 -23.09 -3.54
C ARG A 693 35.95 -21.79 -3.97
N MET A 694 35.84 -20.85 -3.03
CA MET A 694 35.12 -19.59 -3.23
C MET A 694 35.74 -18.73 -4.35
N GLU A 695 37.03 -18.91 -4.66
CA GLU A 695 37.74 -18.28 -5.77
C GLU A 695 37.22 -18.69 -7.16
N SER A 696 36.62 -19.88 -7.28
CA SER A 696 36.02 -20.39 -8.52
C SER A 696 34.58 -19.90 -8.74
N CYS A 697 34.04 -19.06 -7.85
CA CYS A 697 32.62 -18.70 -7.83
C CYS A 697 32.37 -17.21 -8.09
N LEU A 698 31.26 -16.90 -8.76
CA LEU A 698 30.63 -15.59 -8.73
C LEU A 698 29.64 -15.52 -7.57
N ILE A 699 29.43 -14.35 -6.99
CA ILE A 699 28.50 -14.19 -5.86
C ILE A 699 27.60 -12.99 -6.10
N PHE A 700 26.30 -13.27 -6.20
CA PHE A 700 25.28 -12.24 -6.33
C PHE A 700 24.57 -12.04 -4.99
N LEU A 701 24.58 -10.81 -4.49
CA LEU A 701 23.83 -10.38 -3.31
C LEU A 701 22.83 -9.32 -3.76
N ASP A 702 21.55 -9.60 -3.57
CA ASP A 702 20.50 -8.61 -3.79
C ASP A 702 20.45 -7.57 -2.65
N GLN A 703 19.46 -6.69 -2.70
CA GLN A 703 19.27 -5.67 -1.68
C GLN A 703 18.93 -6.26 -0.30
N HIS A 704 18.11 -7.32 -0.23
CA HIS A 704 17.70 -7.96 1.03
C HIS A 704 18.90 -8.56 1.75
N HIS A 705 19.73 -9.29 0.99
CA HIS A 705 20.89 -10.03 1.47
C HIS A 705 22.18 -9.18 1.52
N SER A 706 22.08 -7.88 1.21
CA SER A 706 23.15 -6.92 1.47
C SER A 706 23.34 -6.61 2.97
N ARG A 707 22.38 -7.06 3.81
CA ARG A 707 22.34 -6.88 5.27
C ARG A 707 22.24 -8.23 6.00
N GLY A 708 22.70 -8.31 7.24
CA GLY A 708 22.62 -9.52 8.10
C GLY A 708 23.51 -10.72 7.71
N VAL A 709 23.79 -10.94 6.42
CA VAL A 709 24.47 -12.13 5.91
C VAL A 709 26.00 -12.12 6.16
N ASP A 710 26.55 -13.28 6.52
CA ASP A 710 27.99 -13.53 6.69
C ASP A 710 28.51 -14.59 5.70
N LEU A 711 29.06 -14.13 4.57
CA LEU A 711 29.77 -14.97 3.60
C LEU A 711 31.26 -14.67 3.61
N LYS A 712 32.09 -15.72 3.63
CA LYS A 712 33.55 -15.60 3.54
C LYS A 712 33.96 -15.55 2.07
N PHE A 713 34.56 -14.43 1.66
CA PHE A 713 35.09 -14.24 0.31
C PHE A 713 36.54 -14.69 0.19
N ALA A 714 36.97 -15.03 -1.02
CA ALA A 714 38.36 -15.34 -1.31
C ALA A 714 39.24 -14.08 -1.22
N VAL A 715 40.50 -14.22 -0.78
CA VAL A 715 41.44 -13.11 -0.68
C VAL A 715 41.63 -12.43 -2.03
N GLY A 716 41.69 -11.09 -2.07
CA GLY A 716 41.83 -10.33 -3.32
C GLY A 716 40.52 -10.06 -4.06
N THR A 717 39.37 -10.46 -3.49
CA THR A 717 38.06 -10.27 -4.14
C THR A 717 37.71 -8.80 -4.34
N ARG A 718 37.22 -8.48 -5.55
CA ARG A 718 36.61 -7.19 -5.88
C ARG A 718 35.09 -7.30 -6.01
N ALA A 719 34.35 -6.39 -5.40
CA ALA A 719 32.91 -6.27 -5.56
C ALA A 719 32.50 -5.07 -6.41
N ALA A 720 31.46 -5.24 -7.22
CA ALA A 720 30.72 -4.17 -7.87
C ALA A 720 29.49 -3.83 -7.00
N ILE A 721 29.32 -2.56 -6.65
CA ILE A 721 28.23 -2.07 -5.81
C ILE A 721 27.32 -1.18 -6.65
N THR A 722 26.06 -1.57 -6.85
CA THR A 722 25.11 -0.74 -7.59
C THR A 722 24.57 0.39 -6.70
N LEU A 723 24.39 1.57 -7.30
CA LEU A 723 23.78 2.73 -6.64
C LEU A 723 22.37 2.97 -7.19
N GLY A 724 21.43 3.25 -6.29
CA GLY A 724 20.05 3.63 -6.64
C GLY A 724 19.66 4.94 -5.96
N PRO A 725 18.62 5.64 -6.44
CA PRO A 725 18.18 6.89 -5.84
C PRO A 725 17.87 6.72 -4.34
N ARG A 726 18.13 7.76 -3.56
CA ARG A 726 17.87 7.81 -2.10
C ARG A 726 18.63 6.78 -1.27
N LEU A 727 19.72 6.23 -1.82
CA LEU A 727 20.60 5.35 -1.07
C LEU A 727 21.37 6.13 0.00
N MET A 728 20.98 5.93 1.25
CA MET A 728 21.66 6.49 2.42
C MET A 728 23.08 5.96 2.57
N LYS A 729 23.96 6.77 3.18
CA LYS A 729 25.33 6.37 3.56
C LYS A 729 25.36 5.04 4.30
N ASP A 730 24.49 4.87 5.29
CA ASP A 730 24.53 3.69 6.16
C ASP A 730 24.25 2.38 5.42
N LYS A 731 23.26 2.36 4.53
CA LYS A 731 22.98 1.20 3.67
C LYS A 731 24.18 0.88 2.77
N LEU A 732 24.77 1.92 2.16
CA LEU A 732 25.94 1.79 1.30
C LEU A 732 27.14 1.22 2.06
N VAL A 733 27.46 1.78 3.23
CA VAL A 733 28.59 1.39 4.07
C VAL A 733 28.41 -0.03 4.62
N GLN A 734 27.20 -0.39 5.06
CA GLN A 734 26.87 -1.74 5.52
C GLN A 734 27.06 -2.79 4.41
N ALA A 735 26.67 -2.47 3.18
CA ALA A 735 26.88 -3.34 2.02
C ALA A 735 28.36 -3.52 1.70
N CYS A 736 29.14 -2.43 1.68
CA CYS A 736 30.59 -2.49 1.47
C CYS A 736 31.30 -3.31 2.56
N ASN A 737 30.90 -3.17 3.82
CA ASN A 737 31.48 -3.90 4.96
C ASN A 737 31.21 -5.41 4.96
N ARG A 738 30.38 -5.93 4.05
CA ARG A 738 30.26 -7.37 3.82
C ARG A 738 31.59 -7.96 3.37
N LEU A 739 32.37 -7.18 2.62
CA LEU A 739 33.76 -7.48 2.35
C LEU A 739 34.58 -7.28 3.64
N ARG A 740 34.57 -8.24 4.56
CA ARG A 740 35.26 -8.15 5.86
C ARG A 740 36.75 -7.79 5.80
N GLY A 741 37.39 -8.01 4.64
CA GLY A 741 38.77 -7.60 4.32
C GLY A 741 38.90 -6.26 3.59
N LEU A 742 37.87 -5.41 3.60
CA LEU A 742 37.88 -4.10 2.96
C LEU A 742 38.93 -3.19 3.64
N GLY A 743 39.85 -2.65 2.85
CA GLY A 743 40.99 -1.87 3.33
C GLY A 743 42.23 -2.70 3.68
N THR A 744 42.18 -4.03 3.54
CA THR A 744 43.34 -4.92 3.64
C THR A 744 43.57 -5.74 2.37
N CYS A 745 42.58 -6.52 1.93
CA CYS A 745 42.72 -7.45 0.82
C CYS A 745 41.54 -7.47 -0.15
N HIS A 746 40.42 -6.82 0.16
CA HIS A 746 39.26 -6.71 -0.73
C HIS A 746 39.04 -5.26 -1.16
N SER A 747 38.52 -5.08 -2.37
CA SER A 747 38.24 -3.77 -2.97
C SER A 747 36.81 -3.68 -3.52
N VAL A 748 36.35 -2.45 -3.76
CA VAL A 748 35.04 -2.14 -4.33
C VAL A 748 35.16 -1.30 -5.59
N THR A 749 34.14 -1.36 -6.43
CA THR A 749 33.92 -0.43 -7.55
C THR A 749 32.44 -0.06 -7.56
N PHE A 750 32.14 1.25 -7.63
CA PHE A 750 30.76 1.72 -7.63
C PHE A 750 30.20 1.77 -9.05
N VAL A 751 28.97 1.31 -9.20
CA VAL A 751 28.22 1.32 -10.46
C VAL A 751 27.10 2.37 -10.33
N ILE A 752 27.29 3.49 -11.03
CA ILE A 752 26.43 4.67 -10.97
C ILE A 752 25.36 4.57 -12.07
N THR A 753 24.09 4.60 -11.68
CA THR A 753 22.96 4.60 -12.62
C THR A 753 22.71 6.01 -13.18
N PRO A 754 22.01 6.17 -14.32
CA PRO A 754 21.76 7.48 -14.91
C PRO A 754 21.04 8.44 -13.96
N GLU A 755 20.04 7.96 -13.22
CA GLU A 755 19.32 8.75 -12.21
C GLU A 755 20.24 9.24 -11.09
N VAL A 756 21.11 8.35 -10.57
CA VAL A 756 22.09 8.73 -9.53
C VAL A 756 23.13 9.71 -10.08
N LYS A 757 23.61 9.53 -11.31
CA LYS A 757 24.52 10.47 -11.98
C LYS A 757 23.93 11.88 -12.02
N HIS A 758 22.67 12.02 -12.43
CA HIS A 758 21.99 13.30 -12.47
C HIS A 758 21.80 13.89 -11.07
N SER A 759 21.36 13.07 -10.10
CA SER A 759 21.24 13.48 -8.69
C SER A 759 22.58 14.00 -8.13
N MET A 760 23.68 13.30 -8.42
CA MET A 760 25.03 13.72 -8.02
C MET A 760 25.42 15.04 -8.70
N THR A 761 25.21 15.18 -10.02
CA THR A 761 25.50 16.43 -10.74
C THR A 761 24.69 17.61 -10.19
N THR A 762 23.41 17.42 -9.86
CA THR A 762 22.57 18.48 -9.30
C THR A 762 23.02 18.90 -7.91
N LEU A 763 23.38 17.95 -7.04
CA LEU A 763 23.72 18.23 -5.64
C LEU A 763 25.17 18.66 -5.42
N LEU A 764 26.11 18.12 -6.22
CA LEU A 764 27.55 18.32 -6.05
C LEU A 764 28.17 19.20 -7.14
N GLY A 765 27.44 19.46 -8.23
CA GLY A 765 27.99 20.02 -9.46
C GLY A 765 28.66 18.96 -10.35
N SER A 766 29.03 19.36 -11.56
CA SER A 766 29.80 18.49 -12.46
C SER A 766 31.25 18.33 -11.96
N PRO A 767 31.81 17.10 -11.95
CA PRO A 767 33.18 16.89 -11.51
C PRO A 767 34.17 17.60 -12.44
N ALA A 768 35.25 18.18 -11.88
CA ALA A 768 36.23 18.97 -12.62
C ALA A 768 36.89 18.23 -13.80
N ASN A 769 37.06 16.91 -13.66
CA ASN A 769 37.65 16.03 -14.67
C ASN A 769 36.58 15.24 -15.47
N GLY A 770 35.29 15.52 -15.27
CA GLY A 770 34.18 14.81 -15.93
C GLY A 770 33.93 13.38 -15.44
N VAL A 771 34.69 12.88 -14.45
CA VAL A 771 34.59 11.52 -13.91
C VAL A 771 34.28 11.58 -12.41
N PHE A 772 33.24 10.89 -11.99
CA PHE A 772 32.91 10.71 -10.57
C PHE A 772 33.85 9.71 -9.91
N ASP A 773 34.19 9.94 -8.64
CA ASP A 773 34.93 8.99 -7.82
C ASP A 773 34.15 8.59 -6.55
N SER A 774 34.75 7.74 -5.72
CA SER A 774 34.12 7.31 -4.48
C SER A 774 33.89 8.44 -3.46
N SER A 775 34.64 9.55 -3.52
CA SER A 775 34.37 10.71 -2.66
C SER A 775 33.07 11.40 -3.05
N ASP A 776 32.76 11.47 -4.34
CA ASP A 776 31.49 12.04 -4.80
C ASP A 776 30.32 11.16 -4.36
N VAL A 777 30.46 9.83 -4.51
CA VAL A 777 29.45 8.86 -4.04
C VAL A 777 29.18 9.00 -2.55
N LEU A 778 30.25 9.12 -1.74
CA LEU A 778 30.10 9.29 -0.29
C LEU A 778 29.42 10.61 0.08
N LYS A 779 29.85 11.74 -0.51
CA LYS A 779 29.20 13.05 -0.29
C LYS A 779 27.72 13.00 -0.66
N TRP A 780 27.40 12.44 -1.82
CA TRP A 780 26.03 12.28 -2.28
C TRP A 780 25.21 11.43 -1.31
N SER A 781 25.72 10.26 -0.89
CA SER A 781 25.02 9.36 0.04
C SER A 781 24.77 9.99 1.42
N MET A 782 25.67 10.87 1.88
CA MET A 782 25.49 11.65 3.11
C MET A 782 24.38 12.70 2.96
N ILE A 783 24.33 13.41 1.83
CA ILE A 783 23.24 14.34 1.54
C ILE A 783 21.91 13.57 1.46
N GLN A 784 21.89 12.39 0.83
CA GLN A 784 20.70 11.52 0.81
C GLN A 784 20.27 11.10 2.22
N THR A 785 21.22 10.74 3.10
CA THR A 785 20.91 10.47 4.52
C THR A 785 20.19 11.66 5.16
N CYS A 786 20.73 12.88 5.04
CA CYS A 786 20.09 14.07 5.61
C CYS A 786 18.67 14.29 5.07
N LEU A 787 18.51 14.25 3.74
CA LEU A 787 17.20 14.46 3.10
C LEU A 787 16.15 13.45 3.57
N VAL A 788 16.53 12.18 3.74
CA VAL A 788 15.57 11.18 4.23
C VAL A 788 15.27 11.37 5.72
N LEU A 789 16.27 11.68 6.55
CA LEU A 789 16.03 11.95 7.98
C LEU A 789 15.10 13.16 8.17
N ASP A 790 15.31 14.23 7.41
CA ASP A 790 14.46 15.43 7.43
C ASP A 790 13.02 15.08 7.03
N SER A 791 12.82 14.21 6.04
CA SER A 791 11.47 13.76 5.63
C SER A 791 10.73 12.92 6.68
N LEU A 792 11.46 12.19 7.53
CA LEU A 792 10.89 11.31 8.56
C LEU A 792 10.70 12.01 9.92
N GLN A 793 11.37 13.14 10.13
CA GLN A 793 11.35 13.88 11.39
C GLN A 793 9.94 14.29 11.86
N PRO A 794 9.01 14.76 11.01
CA PRO A 794 7.66 15.09 11.48
C PRO A 794 6.84 13.86 11.89
N LEU A 795 7.00 12.72 11.19
CA LEU A 795 6.35 11.46 11.57
C LEU A 795 6.84 10.99 12.94
N TRP A 796 8.18 10.99 13.13
CA TRP A 796 8.81 10.68 14.41
C TRP A 796 8.30 11.59 15.54
N GLY A 797 8.14 12.89 15.27
CA GLY A 797 7.63 13.87 16.23
C GLY A 797 6.19 13.58 16.67
N HIS A 798 5.28 13.32 15.71
CA HIS A 798 3.88 12.99 16.00
C HIS A 798 3.75 11.70 16.81
N GLN A 799 4.52 10.65 16.46
CA GLN A 799 4.55 9.42 17.24
C GLN A 799 5.03 9.65 18.67
N GLY A 800 5.98 10.56 18.88
CA GLY A 800 6.43 10.96 20.21
C GLY A 800 5.33 11.65 21.02
N LEU A 801 4.55 12.54 20.41
CA LEU A 801 3.41 13.20 21.06
C LEU A 801 2.33 12.19 21.48
N GLU A 802 1.96 11.27 20.58
CA GLU A 802 0.98 10.22 20.89
C GLU A 802 1.50 9.25 21.97
N TYR A 803 2.80 8.93 21.97
CA TYR A 803 3.41 8.13 23.03
C TYR A 803 3.23 8.77 24.41
N TYR A 804 3.55 10.06 24.58
CA TYR A 804 3.42 10.72 25.88
C TYR A 804 1.97 10.79 26.35
N ARG A 805 1.05 11.13 25.44
CA ARG A 805 -0.39 11.14 25.73
C ARG A 805 -0.89 9.75 26.16
N ARG A 806 -0.50 8.69 25.46
CA ARG A 806 -0.91 7.30 25.79
C ARG A 806 -0.35 6.85 27.13
N ILE A 807 0.92 7.15 27.43
CA ILE A 807 1.56 6.76 28.69
C ILE A 807 0.87 7.41 29.90
N GLU A 808 0.49 8.67 29.80
CA GLU A 808 -0.25 9.37 30.86
C GLU A 808 -1.59 8.69 31.15
N LEU A 809 -2.34 8.35 30.09
CA LEU A 809 -3.61 7.62 30.21
C LEU A 809 -3.41 6.19 30.72
N TRP A 810 -2.33 5.52 30.32
CA TRP A 810 -1.96 4.19 30.83
C TRP A 810 -1.67 4.22 32.33
N ASP A 811 -0.94 5.23 32.82
CA ASP A 811 -0.65 5.39 34.25
C ASP A 811 -1.94 5.65 35.07
N SER A 812 -2.87 6.41 34.50
CA SER A 812 -4.22 6.57 35.06
C SER A 812 -5.00 5.25 35.07
N LEU A 813 -4.85 4.40 34.05
CA LEU A 813 -5.52 3.11 33.96
C LEU A 813 -5.01 2.12 35.03
N ILE A 814 -3.70 2.01 35.22
CA ILE A 814 -3.09 1.04 36.14
C ILE A 814 -3.14 1.43 37.61
N SER A 815 -3.50 2.70 37.91
CA SER A 815 -3.71 3.19 39.28
C SER A 815 -5.13 2.95 39.78
N GLN A 816 -6.05 2.56 38.90
CA GLN A 816 -7.42 2.17 39.23
C GLN A 816 -7.50 0.67 39.56
N ASP A 817 -8.38 0.27 40.48
CA ASP A 817 -8.58 -1.15 40.85
C ASP A 817 -9.14 -2.00 39.70
N ARG A 818 -9.85 -1.38 38.74
CA ARG A 818 -10.33 -2.02 37.51
C ARG A 818 -10.05 -1.14 36.31
N PRO A 819 -9.65 -1.72 35.15
CA PRO A 819 -9.47 -0.95 33.92
C PRO A 819 -10.77 -0.26 33.52
N CYS A 820 -10.81 1.07 33.52
CA CYS A 820 -11.98 1.83 33.08
C CYS A 820 -12.07 1.85 31.55
N ARG A 821 -13.23 1.46 31.02
CA ARG A 821 -13.53 1.49 29.57
C ARG A 821 -13.36 2.90 28.99
N ASP A 822 -13.76 3.94 29.71
CA ASP A 822 -13.65 5.33 29.26
C ASP A 822 -12.19 5.77 29.08
N THR A 823 -11.29 5.31 29.95
CA THR A 823 -9.85 5.57 29.82
C THR A 823 -9.30 4.89 28.56
N VAL A 824 -9.69 3.64 28.28
CA VAL A 824 -9.28 2.93 27.06
C VAL A 824 -9.82 3.62 25.80
N LEU A 825 -11.08 4.07 25.81
CA LEU A 825 -11.66 4.83 24.70
C LEU A 825 -10.90 6.13 24.42
N ARG A 826 -10.34 6.79 25.45
CA ARG A 826 -9.49 7.98 25.31
C ARG A 826 -8.08 7.67 24.79
N ILE A 827 -7.58 6.45 25.00
CA ILE A 827 -6.31 5.95 24.44
C ILE A 827 -6.48 5.66 22.93
N GLN A 828 -7.66 5.23 22.50
CA GLN A 828 -7.93 5.02 21.07
C GLN A 828 -7.79 6.34 20.28
N GLU A 829 -7.38 6.20 19.03
CA GLU A 829 -7.21 7.28 18.06
C GLU A 829 -8.27 7.14 16.94
N PRO A 830 -8.71 8.25 16.31
CA PRO A 830 -9.51 8.15 15.09
C PRO A 830 -8.67 7.56 13.96
N GLU A 831 -9.16 6.47 13.35
CA GLU A 831 -8.52 5.84 12.19
C GLU A 831 -9.16 6.33 10.89
N ALA A 832 -10.48 6.17 10.76
CA ALA A 832 -11.27 6.76 9.69
C ALA A 832 -11.17 8.29 9.71
N ARG A 833 -10.84 8.86 8.56
CA ARG A 833 -10.80 10.31 8.34
C ARG A 833 -11.57 10.66 7.08
N THR A 834 -12.48 11.62 7.19
CA THR A 834 -13.21 12.12 6.03
C THR A 834 -12.27 12.88 5.08
N LEU A 835 -12.63 12.98 3.81
CA LEU A 835 -11.91 13.80 2.82
C LEU A 835 -11.78 15.25 3.29
N GLU A 836 -12.77 15.75 4.03
CA GLU A 836 -12.71 17.09 4.61
C GLU A 836 -11.64 17.21 5.68
N GLN A 837 -11.57 16.24 6.60
CA GLN A 837 -10.55 16.20 7.65
C GLN A 837 -9.13 16.05 7.12
N LEU A 838 -8.97 15.42 5.95
CA LEU A 838 -7.70 15.20 5.28
C LEU A 838 -7.25 16.41 4.46
N TYR A 839 -8.15 17.03 3.69
CA TYR A 839 -7.74 17.93 2.61
C TYR A 839 -8.26 19.37 2.71
N VAL A 840 -9.22 19.67 3.57
CA VAL A 840 -9.59 21.07 3.82
C VAL A 840 -8.42 21.76 4.53
N PRO A 841 -7.96 22.94 4.03
CA PRO A 841 -6.97 23.75 4.75
C PRO A 841 -7.50 24.07 6.15
N LYS A 842 -6.73 23.73 7.18
CA LYS A 842 -7.10 24.01 8.57
C LYS A 842 -6.47 25.33 8.98
N THR A 843 -7.21 26.17 9.71
CA THR A 843 -6.60 27.34 10.37
C THR A 843 -5.72 26.86 11.52
N VAL A 844 -4.60 27.56 11.75
CA VAL A 844 -3.52 27.25 12.73
C VAL A 844 -4.03 26.92 14.14
N THR A 845 -5.29 27.24 14.47
CA THR A 845 -5.92 27.08 15.78
C THR A 845 -6.55 25.70 16.05
N GLU A 846 -6.79 24.85 15.06
CA GLU A 846 -7.57 23.60 15.25
C GLU A 846 -6.75 22.35 15.60
N HIS A 847 -5.41 22.38 15.54
CA HIS A 847 -4.55 21.22 15.83
C HIS A 847 -4.22 21.03 17.32
N HIS A 848 -4.84 21.79 18.22
CA HIS A 848 -4.64 21.59 19.64
C HIS A 848 -5.50 20.43 20.15
N MET A 849 -5.04 19.19 19.89
CA MET A 849 -5.13 18.22 20.97
C MET A 849 -4.47 18.89 22.18
N ALA A 850 -5.17 18.95 23.31
CA ALA A 850 -4.65 19.53 24.55
C ALA A 850 -3.49 18.64 25.05
N TYR A 851 -2.33 18.80 24.44
CA TYR A 851 -1.10 18.18 24.89
C TYR A 851 -0.68 18.86 26.18
N ASP A 852 -0.18 18.07 27.13
CA ASP A 852 0.38 18.60 28.35
C ASP A 852 1.67 19.40 28.05
N THR A 853 1.51 20.70 27.83
CA THR A 853 2.63 21.62 27.59
C THR A 853 3.45 21.93 28.84
N GLU A 854 3.05 21.44 30.02
CA GLU A 854 3.88 21.51 31.23
C GLU A 854 5.05 20.52 31.15
N ASN A 855 4.88 19.42 30.42
CA ASN A 855 5.96 18.48 30.14
C ASN A 855 6.96 19.08 29.13
N SER A 856 8.20 19.33 29.59
CA SER A 856 9.24 19.94 28.77
C SER A 856 9.53 19.17 27.48
N LYS A 857 9.44 17.84 27.49
CA LYS A 857 9.69 17.01 26.30
C LYS A 857 8.57 17.12 25.27
N VAL A 858 7.33 17.24 25.73
CA VAL A 858 6.16 17.47 24.86
C VAL A 858 6.27 18.85 24.22
N LYS A 859 6.63 19.87 25.00
CA LYS A 859 6.87 21.23 24.51
C LYS A 859 7.94 21.28 23.41
N GLU A 860 9.08 20.62 23.61
CA GLU A 860 10.15 20.53 22.59
C GLU A 860 9.66 19.87 21.29
N LEU A 861 8.86 18.79 21.37
CA LEU A 861 8.32 18.12 20.19
C LEU A 861 7.31 19.01 19.43
N VAL A 862 6.45 19.72 20.15
CA VAL A 862 5.50 20.68 19.56
C VAL A 862 6.23 21.83 18.86
N GLU A 863 7.27 22.40 19.48
CA GLU A 863 8.08 23.46 18.87
C GLU A 863 8.82 22.96 17.62
N LEU A 864 9.35 21.74 17.66
CA LEU A 864 10.02 21.10 16.53
C LEU A 864 9.07 20.88 15.34
N ILE A 865 7.85 20.38 15.59
CA ILE A 865 6.82 20.20 14.55
C ILE A 865 6.40 21.54 13.96
N LYS A 866 6.18 22.56 14.80
CA LYS A 866 5.81 23.91 14.34
C LYS A 866 6.90 24.54 13.46
N ALA A 867 8.18 24.34 13.81
CA ALA A 867 9.30 24.91 13.05
C ALA A 867 9.42 24.35 11.62
N MET A 868 8.88 23.16 11.35
CA MET A 868 8.93 22.52 10.02
C MET A 868 7.84 22.99 9.05
N GLY A 869 6.81 23.69 9.54
CA GLY A 869 5.68 24.16 8.73
C GLY A 869 4.63 23.09 8.43
N GLU A 870 3.43 23.52 8.00
CA GLU A 870 2.28 22.63 7.78
C GLU A 870 2.49 21.65 6.62
N LYS A 871 3.17 22.08 5.55
CA LYS A 871 3.46 21.24 4.39
C LYS A 871 4.28 20.00 4.75
N ALA A 872 5.37 20.17 5.50
CA ALA A 872 6.21 19.06 5.96
C ALA A 872 5.45 18.14 6.92
N SER A 873 4.54 18.71 7.72
CA SER A 873 3.65 17.95 8.61
C SER A 873 2.68 17.06 7.82
N GLN A 874 2.06 17.57 6.75
CA GLN A 874 1.15 16.78 5.91
C GLN A 874 1.88 15.69 5.11
N GLU A 875 3.04 16.00 4.52
CA GLU A 875 3.86 15.03 3.79
C GLU A 875 4.34 13.88 4.69
N SER A 876 4.44 14.09 6.00
CA SER A 876 4.91 13.07 6.94
C SER A 876 3.97 11.87 7.12
N TYR A 877 2.65 12.09 7.01
CA TYR A 877 1.65 11.01 7.05
C TYR A 877 1.74 10.10 5.83
N LEU A 878 2.37 10.55 4.74
CA LEU A 878 2.54 9.74 3.52
C LEU A 878 3.56 8.62 3.70
N HIS A 879 4.50 8.80 4.63
CA HIS A 879 5.54 7.82 4.97
C HIS A 879 5.08 6.75 5.98
N GLU A 880 3.86 6.87 6.53
CA GLU A 880 3.34 5.99 7.57
C GLU A 880 3.09 4.57 7.02
N GLU A 881 3.78 3.58 7.59
CA GLU A 881 3.60 2.16 7.30
C GLU A 881 3.10 1.45 8.57
N GLN A 882 1.95 0.78 8.47
CA GLN A 882 1.27 0.22 9.64
C GLN A 882 1.15 -1.30 9.50
N GLU A 883 1.62 -2.04 10.50
CA GLU A 883 1.29 -3.44 10.71
C GLU A 883 -0.11 -3.53 11.33
N ARG A 884 -1.11 -3.78 10.48
CA ARG A 884 -2.53 -3.79 10.86
C ARG A 884 -2.96 -5.19 11.29
N GLU A 885 -3.35 -5.35 12.55
CA GLU A 885 -3.94 -6.58 13.08
C GLU A 885 -5.45 -6.42 13.25
N VAL A 886 -6.22 -6.96 12.31
CA VAL A 886 -7.68 -6.90 12.30
C VAL A 886 -8.25 -8.02 13.18
N ALA A 887 -9.24 -7.71 14.01
CA ALA A 887 -9.95 -8.72 14.79
C ALA A 887 -10.72 -9.67 13.87
N CYS A 888 -10.74 -10.98 14.16
CA CYS A 888 -11.49 -11.97 13.39
C CYS A 888 -12.95 -11.53 13.18
N GLU A 889 -13.29 -11.26 11.93
CA GLU A 889 -14.60 -10.76 11.51
C GLU A 889 -15.56 -11.93 11.28
N VAL A 890 -16.77 -11.81 11.80
CA VAL A 890 -17.88 -12.68 11.38
C VAL A 890 -18.41 -12.11 10.08
N GLU A 891 -18.10 -12.75 8.95
CA GLU A 891 -18.76 -12.47 7.68
C GLU A 891 -20.28 -12.56 7.91
N ARG A 892 -20.96 -11.41 7.85
CA ARG A 892 -22.42 -11.39 7.76
C ARG A 892 -22.78 -11.78 6.34
N GLU A 893 -23.19 -13.03 6.15
CA GLU A 893 -23.89 -13.44 4.94
C GLU A 893 -25.05 -12.47 4.69
N GLN A 894 -24.97 -11.75 3.57
CA GLN A 894 -26.00 -10.84 3.15
C GLN A 894 -27.22 -11.68 2.73
N GLN A 895 -28.22 -11.76 3.60
CA GLN A 895 -29.50 -12.35 3.21
C GLN A 895 -30.09 -11.49 2.10
N VAL A 896 -30.29 -12.11 0.92
CA VAL A 896 -30.97 -11.48 -0.21
C VAL A 896 -32.39 -11.17 0.24
N HIS A 897 -32.62 -9.91 0.63
CA HIS A 897 -33.95 -9.41 0.94
C HIS A 897 -34.70 -9.30 -0.39
N ARG A 898 -35.39 -10.39 -0.77
CA ARG A 898 -36.27 -10.36 -1.93
C ARG A 898 -37.32 -9.26 -1.70
N PRO A 899 -37.75 -8.56 -2.76
CA PRO A 899 -38.81 -7.57 -2.64
C PRO A 899 -40.02 -8.15 -1.88
N PRO A 900 -40.75 -7.34 -1.09
CA PRO A 900 -41.99 -7.78 -0.46
C PRO A 900 -42.91 -8.43 -1.51
N SER A 901 -43.65 -9.46 -1.14
CA SER A 901 -44.67 -10.03 -2.03
C SER A 901 -45.82 -9.03 -2.19
N TYR A 902 -46.08 -8.56 -3.41
CA TYR A 902 -47.22 -7.70 -3.71
C TYR A 902 -48.34 -8.51 -4.38
N SER A 903 -49.59 -8.13 -4.13
CA SER A 903 -50.73 -8.67 -4.86
C SER A 903 -50.82 -8.01 -6.24
N ALA A 904 -50.92 -8.81 -7.29
CA ALA A 904 -51.08 -8.31 -8.66
C ALA A 904 -52.41 -7.55 -8.82
N GLN A 905 -52.38 -6.43 -9.53
CA GLN A 905 -53.60 -5.73 -9.93
C GLN A 905 -54.32 -6.55 -11.01
N LYS A 906 -55.64 -6.65 -10.94
CA LYS A 906 -56.43 -7.31 -11.98
C LYS A 906 -56.41 -6.47 -13.26
N CYS A 907 -55.94 -7.07 -14.37
CA CYS A 907 -55.92 -6.40 -15.66
C CYS A 907 -57.34 -6.20 -16.22
N THR A 908 -57.62 -5.02 -16.78
CA THR A 908 -58.93 -4.72 -17.40
C THR A 908 -58.77 -3.85 -18.64
N LEU A 909 -59.53 -4.15 -19.69
CA LEU A 909 -59.59 -3.31 -20.89
C LEU A 909 -60.75 -2.30 -20.76
N HIS A 910 -60.44 -1.01 -20.82
CA HIS A 910 -61.45 0.04 -20.74
C HIS A 910 -62.14 0.25 -22.12
N GLU A 911 -63.46 0.47 -22.13
CA GLU A 911 -64.20 0.65 -23.39
C GLU A 911 -63.71 1.84 -24.23
N ASP A 912 -63.25 2.91 -23.58
CA ASP A 912 -62.72 4.09 -24.27
C ASP A 912 -61.41 3.79 -25.04
N VAL A 913 -60.63 2.80 -24.61
CA VAL A 913 -59.46 2.31 -25.37
C VAL A 913 -59.94 1.62 -26.65
N VAL A 914 -60.98 0.80 -26.56
CA VAL A 914 -61.62 0.16 -27.73
C VAL A 914 -62.24 1.21 -28.66
N HIS A 915 -62.86 2.25 -28.10
CA HIS A 915 -63.40 3.37 -28.86
C HIS A 915 -62.29 4.11 -29.62
N PHE A 916 -61.19 4.45 -28.94
CA PHE A 916 -60.05 5.11 -29.57
C PHE A 916 -59.47 4.24 -30.70
N VAL A 917 -59.34 2.93 -30.52
CA VAL A 917 -58.91 2.02 -31.59
C VAL A 917 -59.85 2.04 -32.80
N ARG A 918 -61.18 2.10 -32.57
CA ARG A 918 -62.19 2.08 -33.65
C ARG A 918 -62.29 3.42 -34.39
N TYR A 919 -62.27 4.54 -33.68
CA TYR A 919 -62.58 5.87 -34.24
C TYR A 919 -61.36 6.80 -34.33
N GLY A 920 -60.25 6.49 -33.67
CA GLY A 920 -59.01 7.27 -33.64
C GLY A 920 -59.12 8.59 -32.86
N THR A 921 -60.18 8.81 -32.10
CA THR A 921 -60.37 10.01 -31.30
C THR A 921 -60.84 9.64 -29.89
N PHE A 922 -60.61 10.54 -28.93
CA PHE A 922 -61.20 10.40 -27.61
C PHE A 922 -62.72 10.63 -27.69
N ARG A 923 -63.49 9.91 -26.85
CA ARG A 923 -64.93 10.18 -26.68
C ARG A 923 -65.11 11.65 -26.26
N ASP A 924 -66.04 12.35 -26.90
CA ASP A 924 -66.31 13.79 -26.68
C ASP A 924 -65.12 14.74 -26.88
N GLY A 925 -64.07 14.29 -27.60
CA GLY A 925 -62.89 15.10 -27.92
C GLY A 925 -61.95 15.37 -26.73
N LYS A 926 -62.12 14.69 -25.59
CA LYS A 926 -61.25 14.84 -24.41
C LYS A 926 -60.88 13.48 -23.80
N PRO A 927 -59.66 13.32 -23.26
CA PRO A 927 -59.26 12.09 -22.61
C PRO A 927 -60.13 11.82 -21.37
N SER A 928 -60.72 10.63 -21.28
CA SER A 928 -61.47 10.17 -20.12
C SER A 928 -60.54 9.66 -19.01
N THR A 929 -61.09 9.15 -17.90
CA THR A 929 -60.32 8.51 -16.83
C THR A 929 -59.55 7.25 -17.26
N ALA A 930 -59.84 6.73 -18.46
CA ALA A 930 -59.11 5.63 -19.07
C ALA A 930 -57.69 6.00 -19.50
N PHE A 931 -57.43 7.30 -19.73
CA PHE A 931 -56.15 7.81 -20.22
C PHE A 931 -55.58 8.82 -19.22
N LYS A 932 -54.33 8.60 -18.81
CA LYS A 932 -53.58 9.54 -17.96
C LYS A 932 -52.38 10.05 -18.73
N ARG A 933 -51.93 11.28 -18.45
CA ARG A 933 -50.64 11.74 -18.96
C ARG A 933 -49.52 10.83 -18.45
N ALA A 934 -48.58 10.46 -19.31
CA ALA A 934 -47.56 9.47 -18.96
C ALA A 934 -46.74 9.88 -17.72
N PHE A 935 -46.20 11.09 -17.69
CA PHE A 935 -45.36 11.56 -16.59
C PHE A 935 -46.12 11.76 -15.27
N SER A 936 -47.44 11.98 -15.29
CA SER A 936 -48.21 12.10 -14.04
C SER A 936 -48.33 10.76 -13.29
N THR A 937 -48.15 9.63 -13.97
CA THR A 937 -48.10 8.30 -13.32
C THR A 937 -46.86 8.08 -12.46
N LEU A 938 -45.79 8.83 -12.69
CA LEU A 938 -44.57 8.80 -11.87
C LEU A 938 -44.81 9.29 -10.43
N GLN A 939 -45.95 9.91 -10.15
CA GLN A 939 -46.33 10.28 -8.77
C GLN A 939 -46.52 9.05 -7.85
N ALA A 940 -46.73 7.86 -8.41
CA ALA A 940 -46.78 6.61 -7.66
C ALA A 940 -45.40 6.00 -7.37
N THR A 941 -44.31 6.61 -7.84
CA THR A 941 -42.92 6.14 -7.68
C THR A 941 -42.12 7.07 -6.74
N SER A 942 -40.86 6.74 -6.48
CA SER A 942 -39.94 7.62 -5.75
C SER A 942 -39.64 8.94 -6.47
N VAL A 943 -39.93 9.05 -7.78
CA VAL A 943 -39.81 10.30 -8.56
C VAL A 943 -40.68 11.41 -7.98
N ARG A 944 -41.77 11.09 -7.25
CA ARG A 944 -42.60 12.09 -6.55
C ARG A 944 -41.83 12.98 -5.56
N LYS A 945 -40.64 12.55 -5.11
CA LYS A 945 -39.75 13.33 -4.24
C LYS A 945 -38.95 14.40 -5.01
N THR A 946 -38.94 14.33 -6.34
CA THR A 946 -38.27 15.28 -7.24
C THR A 946 -39.28 16.21 -7.90
N THR A 947 -38.83 17.38 -8.32
CA THR A 947 -39.66 18.37 -9.00
C THR A 947 -39.53 18.20 -10.52
N PHE A 948 -40.65 18.05 -11.22
CA PHE A 948 -40.70 18.01 -12.68
C PHE A 948 -42.00 18.65 -13.21
N PRO A 949 -42.03 19.14 -14.46
CA PRO A 949 -43.18 19.87 -15.01
C PRO A 949 -44.42 18.98 -15.15
N HIS A 950 -45.60 19.49 -14.77
CA HIS A 950 -46.87 18.76 -14.84
C HIS A 950 -47.40 18.56 -16.27
N ASP A 951 -46.91 19.35 -17.21
CA ASP A 951 -47.21 19.35 -18.64
C ASP A 951 -46.12 18.66 -19.48
N LEU A 952 -45.08 18.10 -18.84
CA LEU A 952 -44.07 17.28 -19.52
C LEU A 952 -44.75 16.14 -20.29
N GLY A 953 -44.47 16.02 -21.60
CA GLY A 953 -45.14 15.04 -22.45
C GLY A 953 -46.65 15.27 -22.59
N ALA A 954 -47.10 16.51 -22.82
CA ALA A 954 -48.52 16.88 -22.85
C ALA A 954 -49.39 16.04 -23.79
N ARG A 955 -48.81 15.49 -24.88
CA ARG A 955 -49.46 14.63 -25.88
C ARG A 955 -49.14 13.13 -25.73
N LEU A 956 -48.48 12.74 -24.64
CA LEU A 956 -48.14 11.36 -24.32
C LEU A 956 -49.01 10.85 -23.18
N PHE A 957 -49.82 9.85 -23.48
CA PHE A 957 -50.77 9.24 -22.57
C PHE A 957 -50.41 7.77 -22.28
N VAL A 958 -50.85 7.28 -21.13
CA VAL A 958 -50.82 5.88 -20.73
C VAL A 958 -52.23 5.46 -20.35
N THR A 959 -52.57 4.20 -20.55
CA THR A 959 -53.86 3.67 -20.10
C THR A 959 -53.90 3.44 -18.59
N ALA A 960 -55.11 3.42 -18.03
CA ALA A 960 -55.33 3.12 -16.62
C ALA A 960 -54.82 1.73 -16.20
N ASP A 961 -54.81 0.75 -17.11
CA ASP A 961 -54.21 -0.57 -16.86
C ASP A 961 -52.69 -0.52 -16.87
N TYR A 962 -52.08 0.24 -17.79
CA TYR A 962 -50.63 0.41 -17.82
C TYR A 962 -50.09 1.01 -16.50
N ASP A 963 -50.79 2.01 -15.96
CA ASP A 963 -50.45 2.71 -14.72
C ASP A 963 -50.40 1.78 -13.48
N LYS A 964 -51.24 0.75 -13.42
CA LYS A 964 -51.41 -0.10 -12.22
C LYS A 964 -50.98 -1.54 -12.45
N THR A 965 -49.82 -1.91 -11.93
CA THR A 965 -49.30 -3.30 -11.98
C THR A 965 -49.62 -4.10 -10.71
N VAL A 966 -49.51 -3.46 -9.54
CA VAL A 966 -49.70 -4.11 -8.23
C VAL A 966 -50.58 -3.27 -7.31
N ILE A 967 -51.19 -3.91 -6.31
CA ILE A 967 -51.88 -3.23 -5.22
C ILE A 967 -50.82 -2.73 -4.23
N LEU A 968 -50.64 -1.40 -4.17
CA LEU A 968 -49.68 -0.77 -3.27
C LEU A 968 -50.20 -0.73 -1.83
N PRO A 969 -49.44 -1.23 -0.84
CA PRO A 969 -49.72 -0.99 0.57
C PRO A 969 -49.40 0.47 0.93
N SER A 970 -49.97 0.97 2.03
CA SER A 970 -49.76 2.34 2.52
C SER A 970 -48.27 2.67 2.65
N GLY A 971 -47.80 3.67 1.90
CA GLY A 971 -46.40 4.11 1.88
C GLY A 971 -45.50 3.45 0.84
N GLY A 972 -45.96 2.41 0.13
CA GLY A 972 -45.19 1.73 -0.93
C GLY A 972 -45.01 2.57 -2.20
N THR A 973 -44.04 2.19 -3.05
CA THR A 973 -43.76 2.82 -4.35
C THR A 973 -43.82 1.79 -5.50
N MET A 974 -44.10 2.28 -6.72
CA MET A 974 -44.17 1.46 -7.94
C MET A 974 -42.82 1.22 -8.62
N ASP A 975 -41.71 1.61 -8.01
CA ASP A 975 -40.37 1.65 -8.62
C ASP A 975 -39.98 0.31 -9.28
N GLN A 976 -40.24 -0.82 -8.63
CA GLN A 976 -39.85 -2.14 -9.15
C GLN A 976 -40.88 -2.76 -10.12
N PHE A 977 -42.06 -2.13 -10.26
CA PHE A 977 -43.23 -2.71 -10.96
C PHE A 977 -43.68 -1.88 -12.16
N MET A 978 -42.91 -0.87 -12.57
CA MET A 978 -43.19 -0.13 -13.80
C MET A 978 -43.15 -1.08 -15.01
N LYS A 979 -44.20 -1.06 -15.82
CA LYS A 979 -44.26 -1.81 -17.07
C LYS A 979 -43.25 -1.20 -18.08
N PRO A 980 -42.60 -2.01 -18.92
CA PRO A 980 -41.80 -1.49 -20.03
C PRO A 980 -42.70 -0.87 -21.10
N VAL A 981 -42.21 0.17 -21.77
CA VAL A 981 -42.90 0.80 -22.89
C VAL A 981 -42.63 -0.05 -24.13
N HIS A 982 -43.60 -0.89 -24.54
CA HIS A 982 -43.48 -1.74 -25.73
C HIS A 982 -44.55 -1.51 -26.78
N TRP A 983 -45.71 -1.00 -26.38
CA TRP A 983 -46.90 -0.92 -27.23
C TRP A 983 -47.39 0.51 -27.22
N ILE A 984 -47.29 1.19 -28.35
CA ILE A 984 -47.70 2.59 -28.51
C ILE A 984 -48.78 2.64 -29.58
N LEU A 985 -49.92 3.21 -29.26
CA LEU A 985 -51.03 3.43 -30.18
C LEU A 985 -51.00 4.88 -30.68
N SER A 986 -51.01 5.06 -31.99
CA SER A 986 -51.18 6.37 -32.64
C SER A 986 -52.48 6.44 -33.43
N SER A 987 -52.91 7.66 -33.76
CA SER A 987 -54.11 7.93 -34.54
C SER A 987 -53.79 8.69 -35.83
N VAL A 988 -54.64 8.54 -36.84
CA VAL A 988 -54.61 9.41 -38.04
C VAL A 988 -55.22 10.79 -37.78
N HIS A 989 -56.12 10.88 -36.78
CA HIS A 989 -56.93 12.06 -36.47
C HIS A 989 -56.32 12.96 -35.40
N THR A 990 -55.44 12.42 -34.55
CA THR A 990 -54.75 13.18 -33.49
C THR A 990 -53.27 12.84 -33.48
N ASP A 991 -52.43 13.77 -33.01
CA ASP A 991 -51.01 13.51 -32.81
C ASP A 991 -50.73 12.89 -31.42
N ASP A 992 -51.76 12.46 -30.68
CA ASP A 992 -51.58 11.92 -29.33
C ASP A 992 -51.06 10.47 -29.40
N LEU A 993 -50.07 10.17 -28.55
CA LEU A 993 -49.50 8.82 -28.42
C LEU A 993 -50.01 8.18 -27.14
N ILE A 994 -50.50 6.94 -27.22
CA ILE A 994 -51.07 6.21 -26.07
C ILE A 994 -50.28 4.92 -25.83
N ILE A 995 -49.63 4.82 -24.67
CA ILE A 995 -48.92 3.62 -24.24
C ILE A 995 -49.91 2.64 -23.62
N LEU A 996 -49.89 1.41 -24.12
CA LEU A 996 -50.77 0.31 -23.70
C LEU A 996 -50.01 -0.71 -22.86
N SER A 997 -50.72 -1.41 -21.97
CA SER A 997 -50.17 -2.61 -21.36
C SER A 997 -50.09 -3.77 -22.35
N GLN A 998 -49.22 -4.75 -22.07
CA GLN A 998 -49.11 -5.97 -22.88
C GLN A 998 -50.46 -6.73 -22.96
N PHE A 999 -51.25 -6.70 -21.88
CA PHE A 999 -52.59 -7.28 -21.85
C PHE A 999 -53.54 -6.53 -22.78
N GLU A 1000 -53.63 -5.20 -22.67
CA GLU A 1000 -54.53 -4.40 -23.50
C GLU A 1000 -54.17 -4.49 -24.98
N ALA A 1001 -52.87 -4.40 -25.31
CA ALA A 1001 -52.37 -4.54 -26.67
C ALA A 1001 -52.82 -5.87 -27.31
N SER A 1002 -52.74 -6.97 -26.55
CA SER A 1002 -53.23 -8.29 -26.98
C SER A 1002 -54.75 -8.29 -27.23
N GLN A 1003 -55.54 -7.71 -26.33
CA GLN A 1003 -57.00 -7.67 -26.45
C GLN A 1003 -57.48 -6.81 -27.63
N VAL A 1004 -56.82 -5.68 -27.91
CA VAL A 1004 -57.22 -4.78 -28.99
C VAL A 1004 -56.64 -5.17 -30.35
N LEU A 1005 -55.65 -6.07 -30.41
CA LEU A 1005 -54.91 -6.42 -31.63
C LEU A 1005 -55.83 -6.77 -32.82
N ALA A 1006 -56.86 -7.59 -32.59
CA ALA A 1006 -57.82 -7.97 -33.64
C ALA A 1006 -58.61 -6.76 -34.17
N SER A 1007 -58.98 -5.83 -33.28
CA SER A 1007 -59.70 -4.60 -33.63
C SER A 1007 -58.78 -3.59 -34.35
N VAL A 1008 -57.52 -3.50 -33.94
CA VAL A 1008 -56.52 -2.64 -34.59
C VAL A 1008 -56.26 -3.12 -36.02
N LYS A 1009 -56.11 -4.43 -36.26
CA LYS A 1009 -55.86 -5.01 -37.60
C LYS A 1009 -56.87 -4.57 -38.66
N VAL A 1010 -58.12 -4.34 -38.26
CA VAL A 1010 -59.20 -3.93 -39.16
C VAL A 1010 -59.51 -2.43 -39.10
N SER A 1011 -58.88 -1.70 -38.18
CA SER A 1011 -59.09 -0.26 -38.02
C SER A 1011 -58.36 0.54 -39.10
N LYS A 1012 -59.05 1.54 -39.64
CA LYS A 1012 -58.46 2.55 -40.54
C LYS A 1012 -58.03 3.82 -39.80
N ASN A 1013 -58.27 3.89 -38.48
CA ASN A 1013 -58.13 5.11 -37.70
C ASN A 1013 -56.97 5.07 -36.70
N ALA A 1014 -56.55 3.88 -36.28
CA ALA A 1014 -55.51 3.70 -35.26
C ALA A 1014 -54.43 2.72 -35.73
N THR A 1015 -53.21 2.94 -35.24
CA THR A 1015 -52.02 2.13 -35.56
C THR A 1015 -51.35 1.72 -34.25
N LEU A 1016 -51.14 0.42 -34.06
CA LEU A 1016 -50.38 -0.10 -32.93
C LEU A 1016 -48.93 -0.35 -33.36
N HIS A 1017 -48.01 0.28 -32.64
CA HIS A 1017 -46.57 0.23 -32.89
C HIS A 1017 -45.85 -0.60 -31.83
N VAL A 1018 -44.89 -1.40 -32.28
CA VAL A 1018 -43.91 -2.06 -31.41
C VAL A 1018 -42.75 -1.10 -31.17
N TYR A 1019 -42.43 -0.90 -29.90
CA TYR A 1019 -41.34 -0.04 -29.46
C TYR A 1019 -40.45 -0.76 -28.44
N ALA A 1020 -39.19 -0.37 -28.39
CA ALA A 1020 -38.30 -0.71 -27.30
C ALA A 1020 -37.33 0.45 -27.06
N PRO A 1021 -37.07 0.83 -25.79
CA PRO A 1021 -36.08 1.86 -25.49
C PRO A 1021 -34.70 1.41 -25.92
N ARG A 1022 -33.87 2.35 -26.36
CA ARG A 1022 -32.51 2.04 -26.81
C ARG A 1022 -31.59 1.90 -25.60
N LEU A 1023 -31.39 0.67 -25.15
CA LEU A 1023 -30.63 0.36 -23.93
C LEU A 1023 -29.15 0.04 -24.19
N THR A 1024 -28.80 -0.34 -25.42
CA THR A 1024 -27.42 -0.59 -25.86
C THR A 1024 -27.05 0.30 -27.04
N LYS A 1025 -25.76 0.60 -27.22
CA LYS A 1025 -25.29 1.49 -28.29
C LYS A 1025 -25.54 0.91 -29.68
N THR A 1026 -25.46 -0.42 -29.83
CA THR A 1026 -25.62 -1.13 -31.10
C THR A 1026 -27.08 -1.40 -31.49
N MET A 1027 -28.02 -1.20 -30.56
CA MET A 1027 -29.45 -1.39 -30.84
C MET A 1027 -29.95 -0.38 -31.86
N GLN A 1028 -30.72 -0.86 -32.86
CA GLN A 1028 -31.39 0.00 -33.83
C GLN A 1028 -32.33 0.98 -33.11
N SER A 1029 -32.43 2.21 -33.62
CA SER A 1029 -33.36 3.20 -33.08
C SER A 1029 -34.80 2.84 -33.45
N PHE A 1030 -35.68 2.78 -32.45
CA PHE A 1030 -37.13 2.59 -32.61
C PHE A 1030 -37.90 3.93 -32.52
N ARG A 1031 -37.17 5.05 -32.56
CA ARG A 1031 -37.68 6.42 -32.38
C ARG A 1031 -38.81 6.78 -33.34
N ASN A 1032 -38.77 6.29 -34.57
CA ASN A 1032 -39.73 6.64 -35.60
C ASN A 1032 -41.03 5.81 -35.56
N LEU A 1033 -41.11 4.82 -34.66
CA LEU A 1033 -42.21 3.85 -34.56
C LEU A 1033 -42.55 3.15 -35.89
N ASP A 1034 -41.55 2.96 -36.75
CA ASP A 1034 -41.67 2.36 -38.08
C ASP A 1034 -41.18 0.91 -38.17
N PHE A 1035 -40.64 0.36 -37.07
CA PHE A 1035 -40.09 -0.99 -37.04
C PHE A 1035 -41.13 -2.08 -37.33
N PHE A 1036 -42.24 -2.08 -36.58
CA PHE A 1036 -43.35 -2.99 -36.82
C PHE A 1036 -44.64 -2.35 -36.33
N SER A 1037 -45.58 -2.16 -37.25
CA SER A 1037 -46.88 -1.55 -37.00
C SER A 1037 -48.02 -2.44 -37.50
N VAL A 1038 -49.14 -2.39 -36.79
CA VAL A 1038 -50.36 -3.13 -37.11
C VAL A 1038 -51.52 -2.15 -37.15
N GLY A 1039 -52.35 -2.21 -38.19
CA GLY A 1039 -53.52 -1.34 -38.36
C GLY A 1039 -53.37 -0.36 -39.52
N ALA A 1040 -53.86 0.87 -39.35
CA ALA A 1040 -53.81 1.90 -40.38
C ALA A 1040 -52.36 2.26 -40.74
N GLN A 1041 -52.07 2.58 -42.01
CA GLN A 1041 -50.79 3.17 -42.38
C GLN A 1041 -50.82 4.67 -42.04
N CYS A 1042 -50.31 5.01 -40.85
CA CYS A 1042 -50.12 6.41 -40.47
C CYS A 1042 -48.81 6.93 -41.11
N ALA A 1043 -48.92 7.64 -42.25
CA ALA A 1043 -47.78 8.16 -43.00
C ALA A 1043 -47.14 9.43 -42.39
N LYS A 1044 -47.61 9.89 -41.23
CA LYS A 1044 -47.10 11.11 -40.60
C LYS A 1044 -45.85 10.79 -39.77
N PRO A 1045 -44.72 11.48 -40.00
CA PRO A 1045 -43.55 11.35 -39.15
C PRO A 1045 -43.86 11.88 -37.75
N ILE A 1046 -43.31 11.24 -36.73
CA ILE A 1046 -43.50 11.65 -35.35
C ILE A 1046 -42.68 12.92 -35.09
N PRO A 1047 -43.30 14.00 -34.56
CA PRO A 1047 -42.58 15.19 -34.14
C PRO A 1047 -41.42 14.87 -33.18
N HIS A 1048 -40.30 15.57 -33.35
CA HIS A 1048 -39.10 15.38 -32.53
C HIS A 1048 -39.36 15.47 -31.02
N GLU A 1049 -40.23 16.40 -30.59
CA GLU A 1049 -40.62 16.60 -29.19
C GLU A 1049 -41.35 15.38 -28.61
N GLN A 1050 -42.29 14.80 -29.37
CA GLN A 1050 -43.03 13.61 -28.94
C GLN A 1050 -42.12 12.39 -28.84
N ALA A 1051 -41.21 12.25 -29.81
CA ALA A 1051 -40.21 11.19 -29.80
C ALA A 1051 -39.31 11.26 -28.56
N ARG A 1052 -38.76 12.45 -28.29
CA ARG A 1052 -37.98 12.73 -27.09
C ARG A 1052 -38.74 12.40 -25.80
N ASP A 1053 -40.01 12.82 -25.72
CA ASP A 1053 -40.80 12.68 -24.50
C ASP A 1053 -41.10 11.20 -24.18
N PHE A 1054 -41.45 10.37 -25.18
CA PHE A 1054 -41.66 8.94 -24.92
C PHE A 1054 -40.35 8.18 -24.72
N GLU A 1055 -39.24 8.57 -25.37
CA GLU A 1055 -37.91 7.98 -25.15
C GLU A 1055 -37.41 8.24 -23.73
N LEU A 1056 -37.57 9.49 -23.26
CA LEU A 1056 -37.30 9.87 -21.87
C LEU A 1056 -38.19 9.08 -20.91
N PHE A 1057 -39.50 9.02 -21.16
CA PHE A 1057 -40.41 8.26 -20.32
C PHE A 1057 -40.07 6.77 -20.29
N ALA A 1058 -39.66 6.19 -21.43
CA ALA A 1058 -39.31 4.78 -21.56
C ALA A 1058 -37.95 4.42 -20.94
N GLY A 1059 -37.06 5.40 -20.77
CA GLY A 1059 -35.73 5.21 -20.20
C GLY A 1059 -34.66 4.83 -21.23
N SER A 1060 -34.74 5.38 -22.45
CA SER A 1060 -33.66 5.22 -23.44
C SER A 1060 -32.33 5.80 -22.92
N LEU A 1061 -31.24 5.09 -23.20
CA LEU A 1061 -29.90 5.40 -22.67
C LEU A 1061 -28.95 6.00 -23.73
N TYR A 1062 -29.23 5.77 -25.02
CA TYR A 1062 -28.39 6.19 -26.14
C TYR A 1062 -29.18 7.00 -27.18
N PHE A 1063 -28.56 8.06 -27.71
CA PHE A 1063 -29.10 8.90 -28.81
C PHE A 1063 -28.57 8.44 -30.17
N SER A 1064 -29.32 8.72 -31.25
CA SER A 1064 -29.02 8.28 -32.62
C SER A 1064 -27.95 9.14 -33.30
N SER A 1065 -27.85 10.41 -32.93
CA SER A 1065 -26.87 11.36 -33.46
C SER A 1065 -26.37 12.31 -32.38
N PHE A 1066 -25.29 13.03 -32.71
CA PHE A 1066 -24.75 14.08 -31.83
C PHE A 1066 -25.69 15.29 -31.75
N GLU A 1067 -26.38 15.67 -32.84
CA GLU A 1067 -27.44 16.68 -32.80
C GLU A 1067 -28.55 16.31 -31.80
N GLU A 1068 -29.05 15.07 -31.81
CA GLU A 1068 -30.11 14.64 -30.88
C GLU A 1068 -29.67 14.77 -29.40
N TYR A 1069 -28.41 14.45 -29.13
CA TYR A 1069 -27.81 14.62 -27.81
C TYR A 1069 -27.74 16.11 -27.41
N LYS A 1070 -27.30 17.00 -28.32
CA LYS A 1070 -27.26 18.44 -28.07
C LYS A 1070 -28.65 19.02 -27.84
N ASP A 1071 -29.62 18.64 -28.67
CA ASP A 1071 -31.02 19.07 -28.56
C ASP A 1071 -31.62 18.61 -27.23
N PHE A 1072 -31.28 17.40 -26.77
CA PHE A 1072 -31.73 16.89 -25.49
C PHE A 1072 -31.09 17.63 -24.30
N GLN A 1073 -29.80 17.96 -24.35
CA GLN A 1073 -29.16 18.81 -23.33
C GLN A 1073 -29.79 20.20 -23.29
N PHE A 1074 -30.04 20.78 -24.46
CA PHE A 1074 -30.69 22.08 -24.60
C PHE A 1074 -32.11 22.07 -24.01
N PHE A 1075 -32.87 20.99 -24.24
CA PHE A 1075 -34.18 20.74 -23.63
C PHE A 1075 -34.14 20.65 -22.09
N LEU A 1076 -33.05 20.11 -21.52
CA LEU A 1076 -32.83 20.06 -20.07
C LEU A 1076 -32.35 21.40 -19.49
N GLY A 1077 -32.09 22.41 -20.32
CA GLY A 1077 -31.50 23.68 -19.88
C GLY A 1077 -30.02 23.55 -19.50
N LEU A 1078 -29.30 22.60 -20.11
CA LEU A 1078 -27.87 22.37 -19.95
C LEU A 1078 -27.13 22.88 -21.21
N PRO A 1079 -26.06 23.67 -21.05
CA PRO A 1079 -25.31 24.22 -22.17
C PRO A 1079 -24.36 23.18 -22.80
N THR A 1080 -24.27 23.20 -24.13
CA THR A 1080 -23.36 22.34 -24.90
C THR A 1080 -21.99 22.98 -25.12
N ASP A 1081 -21.89 24.32 -25.03
CA ASP A 1081 -20.69 25.12 -25.29
C ASP A 1081 -20.49 26.19 -24.18
N CYS A 1082 -19.31 26.81 -24.09
CA CYS A 1082 -19.03 27.86 -23.10
C CYS A 1082 -19.97 29.07 -23.29
N LEU A 1083 -20.68 29.47 -22.23
CA LEU A 1083 -21.53 30.66 -22.21
C LEU A 1083 -20.78 31.77 -21.47
N GLU A 1084 -20.20 32.70 -22.23
CA GLU A 1084 -19.40 33.82 -21.69
C GLU A 1084 -20.26 34.99 -21.16
N ASP A 1085 -21.56 35.03 -21.51
CA ASP A 1085 -22.45 36.19 -21.30
C ASP A 1085 -23.48 36.06 -20.16
N ILE A 1086 -23.42 35.04 -19.30
CA ILE A 1086 -24.41 34.79 -18.23
C ILE A 1086 -23.87 35.19 -16.85
N ALA A 1087 -24.68 35.90 -16.06
CA ALA A 1087 -24.34 36.28 -14.69
C ALA A 1087 -24.12 35.05 -13.77
N GLU A 1088 -23.14 35.14 -12.86
CA GLU A 1088 -22.71 34.02 -12.02
C GLU A 1088 -23.83 33.42 -11.13
N SER A 1089 -24.85 34.20 -10.77
CA SER A 1089 -25.99 33.75 -9.96
C SER A 1089 -26.98 32.87 -10.71
N ASP A 1090 -26.89 32.83 -12.04
CA ASP A 1090 -27.89 32.21 -12.91
C ASP A 1090 -27.46 30.87 -13.51
N ILE A 1091 -26.25 30.37 -13.21
CA ILE A 1091 -25.84 29.01 -13.58
C ILE A 1091 -25.65 28.20 -12.30
N SER A 1092 -26.37 27.08 -12.21
CA SER A 1092 -26.21 26.12 -11.12
C SER A 1092 -24.88 25.38 -11.22
N ARG A 1093 -24.47 24.80 -10.11
CA ARG A 1093 -23.18 24.12 -9.93
C ARG A 1093 -22.96 22.95 -10.91
N ASP A 1094 -24.04 22.32 -11.36
CA ASP A 1094 -24.05 21.18 -12.30
C ASP A 1094 -24.21 21.63 -13.77
N GLY A 1095 -24.10 22.94 -14.04
CA GLY A 1095 -24.21 23.50 -15.39
C GLY A 1095 -25.63 23.85 -15.84
N TYR A 1096 -26.67 23.57 -15.05
CA TYR A 1096 -28.06 23.98 -15.39
C TYR A 1096 -28.24 25.49 -15.27
N VAL A 1097 -28.73 26.13 -16.34
CA VAL A 1097 -28.99 27.58 -16.39
C VAL A 1097 -30.35 27.90 -15.75
N SER A 1098 -30.49 29.02 -15.05
CA SER A 1098 -31.75 29.43 -14.43
C SER A 1098 -32.80 29.80 -15.48
N GLU A 1099 -34.08 29.69 -15.11
CA GLU A 1099 -35.17 30.12 -15.98
C GLU A 1099 -35.07 31.61 -16.34
N SER A 1100 -34.71 32.46 -15.37
CA SER A 1100 -34.52 33.90 -15.58
C SER A 1100 -33.47 34.22 -16.64
N ALA A 1101 -32.29 33.56 -16.58
CA ALA A 1101 -31.25 33.78 -17.57
C ALA A 1101 -31.58 33.17 -18.93
N ARG A 1102 -32.24 32.00 -18.96
CA ARG A 1102 -32.73 31.42 -20.21
C ARG A 1102 -33.70 32.34 -20.93
N VAL A 1103 -34.65 32.94 -20.20
CA VAL A 1103 -35.60 33.91 -20.75
C VAL A 1103 -34.88 35.16 -21.26
N ALA A 1104 -33.90 35.67 -20.52
CA ALA A 1104 -33.11 36.84 -20.93
C ALA A 1104 -32.30 36.61 -22.22
N MET A 1105 -31.83 35.38 -22.46
CA MET A 1105 -31.09 34.99 -23.68
C MET A 1105 -32.00 34.56 -24.83
N GLY A 1106 -33.32 34.55 -24.63
CA GLY A 1106 -34.25 34.03 -25.64
C GLY A 1106 -34.09 32.53 -25.91
N TRP A 1107 -33.67 31.74 -24.92
CA TRP A 1107 -33.46 30.29 -25.02
C TRP A 1107 -34.77 29.55 -25.33
N PRO A 1108 -34.91 28.87 -26.49
CA PRO A 1108 -36.16 28.17 -26.80
C PRO A 1108 -36.44 26.93 -25.93
N ALA A 1109 -37.69 26.80 -25.48
CA ALA A 1109 -38.36 25.53 -25.12
C ALA A 1109 -37.68 24.56 -24.12
N CYS A 1110 -37.28 25.05 -22.94
CA CYS A 1110 -36.99 24.20 -21.76
C CYS A 1110 -38.19 24.23 -20.79
N PRO A 1111 -38.84 23.09 -20.47
CA PRO A 1111 -40.02 23.07 -19.60
C PRO A 1111 -39.66 23.08 -18.10
N PHE A 1112 -38.39 22.92 -17.74
CA PHE A 1112 -37.96 22.80 -16.35
C PHE A 1112 -37.66 24.17 -15.75
N SER A 1113 -38.31 24.51 -14.63
CA SER A 1113 -38.00 25.72 -13.84
C SER A 1113 -36.87 25.50 -12.83
N VAL A 1114 -36.58 24.23 -12.49
CA VAL A 1114 -35.51 23.81 -11.58
C VAL A 1114 -34.63 22.74 -12.24
N ASN A 1115 -33.43 22.49 -11.70
CA ASN A 1115 -32.48 21.53 -12.24
C ASN A 1115 -33.12 20.13 -12.45
N PRO A 1116 -33.15 19.60 -13.69
CA PRO A 1116 -33.82 18.33 -14.00
C PRO A 1116 -32.98 17.08 -13.69
N LEU A 1117 -31.68 17.21 -13.37
CA LEU A 1117 -30.79 16.07 -13.15
C LEU A 1117 -31.23 15.12 -12.03
N PRO A 1118 -31.74 15.59 -10.86
CA PRO A 1118 -32.28 14.69 -9.82
C PRO A 1118 -33.48 13.87 -10.30
N PHE A 1119 -34.37 14.49 -11.09
CA PHE A 1119 -35.50 13.82 -11.73
C PHE A 1119 -35.01 12.75 -12.72
N LEU A 1120 -34.09 13.11 -13.61
CA LEU A 1120 -33.50 12.20 -14.60
C LEU A 1120 -32.84 10.99 -13.93
N ARG A 1121 -32.01 11.23 -12.90
CA ARG A 1121 -31.32 10.19 -12.16
C ARG A 1121 -32.30 9.20 -11.53
N THR A 1122 -33.37 9.70 -10.92
CA THR A 1122 -34.40 8.87 -10.28
C THR A 1122 -35.21 8.07 -11.31
N LEU A 1123 -35.59 8.70 -12.42
CA LEU A 1123 -36.34 8.04 -13.50
C LEU A 1123 -35.54 6.92 -14.15
N ILE A 1124 -34.28 7.17 -14.51
CA ILE A 1124 -33.41 6.16 -15.13
C ILE A 1124 -33.11 5.04 -14.14
N TYR A 1125 -32.85 5.35 -12.86
CA TYR A 1125 -32.67 4.34 -11.82
C TYR A 1125 -33.85 3.36 -11.75
N ILE A 1126 -35.08 3.88 -11.79
CA ILE A 1126 -36.30 3.06 -11.80
C ILE A 1126 -36.43 2.24 -13.07
N ARG A 1127 -36.24 2.86 -14.25
CA ARG A 1127 -36.36 2.18 -15.55
C ARG A 1127 -35.34 1.05 -15.71
N MET A 1128 -34.15 1.24 -15.16
CA MET A 1128 -33.07 0.25 -15.15
C MET A 1128 -33.14 -0.69 -13.95
N LYS A 1129 -34.16 -0.60 -13.10
CA LYS A 1129 -34.33 -1.43 -11.89
C LYS A 1129 -33.08 -1.44 -10.99
N GLY A 1130 -32.41 -0.29 -10.90
CA GLY A 1130 -31.19 -0.10 -10.13
C GLY A 1130 -29.89 -0.57 -10.81
N GLN A 1131 -29.93 -1.03 -12.06
CA GLN A 1131 -28.72 -1.32 -12.83
C GLN A 1131 -28.00 -0.02 -13.23
N GLY A 1132 -26.67 -0.04 -13.28
CA GLY A 1132 -25.84 1.13 -13.57
C GLY A 1132 -25.95 1.61 -15.03
N CYS A 1133 -25.97 2.93 -15.24
CA CYS A 1133 -26.04 3.54 -16.58
C CYS A 1133 -24.87 4.50 -16.88
N LYS A 1134 -23.83 4.55 -16.03
CA LYS A 1134 -22.74 5.55 -16.12
C LYS A 1134 -22.07 5.61 -17.50
N GLN A 1135 -21.88 4.46 -18.17
CA GLN A 1135 -21.21 4.33 -19.47
C GLN A 1135 -22.09 4.68 -20.68
N THR A 1136 -23.32 5.13 -20.45
CA THR A 1136 -24.29 5.45 -21.51
C THR A 1136 -24.31 6.94 -21.81
N HIS A 1137 -24.90 7.36 -22.93
CA HIS A 1137 -25.00 8.79 -23.24
C HIS A 1137 -25.87 9.52 -22.20
N MET A 1138 -26.95 8.90 -21.74
CA MET A 1138 -27.79 9.41 -20.65
C MET A 1138 -27.03 9.48 -19.32
N GLY A 1139 -26.21 8.47 -19.03
CA GLY A 1139 -25.32 8.46 -17.86
C GLY A 1139 -24.33 9.61 -17.87
N SER A 1140 -23.75 9.93 -19.03
CA SER A 1140 -22.86 11.09 -19.19
C SER A 1140 -23.56 12.39 -18.85
N ILE A 1141 -24.82 12.58 -19.25
CA ILE A 1141 -25.61 13.77 -18.87
C ILE A 1141 -25.83 13.83 -17.36
N ILE A 1142 -26.23 12.71 -16.73
CA ILE A 1142 -26.50 12.63 -15.28
C ILE A 1142 -25.24 12.91 -14.44
N GLU A 1143 -24.07 12.53 -14.95
CA GLU A 1143 -22.76 12.75 -14.35
C GLU A 1143 -22.08 14.05 -14.82
N THR A 1144 -22.76 14.87 -15.64
CA THR A 1144 -22.25 16.14 -16.20
C THR A 1144 -20.97 15.98 -17.04
N ASN A 1145 -20.78 14.82 -17.68
CA ASN A 1145 -19.73 14.56 -18.65
C ASN A 1145 -20.16 15.02 -20.04
N LEU A 1146 -19.31 15.81 -20.71
CA LEU A 1146 -19.51 16.23 -22.10
C LEU A 1146 -19.09 15.13 -23.07
N LEU A 1147 -19.99 14.75 -23.98
CA LEU A 1147 -19.67 13.92 -25.14
C LEU A 1147 -19.30 14.80 -26.34
N THR A 1148 -18.37 14.31 -27.17
CA THR A 1148 -17.99 14.92 -28.46
C THR A 1148 -18.67 14.20 -29.62
N SER A 1149 -18.62 14.76 -30.84
CA SER A 1149 -19.17 14.13 -32.04
C SER A 1149 -18.56 12.73 -32.29
N GLU A 1150 -17.28 12.55 -31.98
CA GLU A 1150 -16.56 11.27 -32.11
C GLU A 1150 -17.21 10.13 -31.31
N ALA A 1151 -17.88 10.44 -30.19
CA ALA A 1151 -18.59 9.43 -29.39
C ALA A 1151 -19.75 8.77 -30.16
N PHE A 1152 -20.25 9.42 -31.21
CA PHE A 1152 -21.40 8.99 -32.02
C PHE A 1152 -20.99 8.36 -33.36
N GLU A 1153 -19.80 8.67 -33.88
CA GLU A 1153 -19.33 8.24 -35.21
C GLU A 1153 -18.95 6.75 -35.32
N ARG A 1154 -18.71 6.06 -34.20
CA ARG A 1154 -18.18 4.68 -34.20
C ARG A 1154 -19.21 3.54 -34.39
N SER A 1155 -20.38 3.83 -34.95
CA SER A 1155 -21.47 2.84 -35.12
C SER A 1155 -21.63 2.28 -36.55
N GLN A 1156 -20.75 2.64 -37.49
CA GLN A 1156 -20.89 2.28 -38.91
C GLN A 1156 -19.69 1.54 -39.52
N ASN A 1157 -19.06 0.60 -38.81
CA ASN A 1157 -18.27 -0.44 -39.49
C ASN A 1157 -18.68 -1.81 -38.96
N PRO A 1158 -19.26 -2.70 -39.81
CA PRO A 1158 -19.63 -4.06 -39.42
C PRO A 1158 -18.42 -4.94 -39.08
#